data_AF-A0A3D0X927-F1
#
_entry.id   AF-A0A3D0X927-F1
#
_cell.length_a   1.000
_cell.length_b   1.000
_cell.length_c   1.000
_cell.angle_alpha   90.00
_cell.angle_beta   90.00
_cell.angle_gamma   90.00
#
_symmetry.space_group_name_H-M   'P 1'
#
loop_
_entity.id
_entity.type
_entity.pdbx_description
1 polymer ?
#
loop_
_entity_poly.entity_id
_entity_poly.type
_entity_poly.pdbx_seq_one_letter_code
_entity_poly.pdbx_strand_id
1 'polypeptide(L)'
;MNKTRCRKISFLLILAMLFVRFASDCVFAAQYVEISAMAKSGSIGNNFFSDDMPVFDIRFAGDAGEYHVNYRAVNSNEEEVWSLSESILIGSAGELTKEVAINKKYYGKMKLRVSVTDGTSTSAAEIPYTLSNITSDIPNNKRMGVSTHISRGRGTPDANFELISRAGIGNIRGEDFYWSSVEKEKNKYALTPNQKKILQKIDETNIDYMFLCDSGNPLYKGKAEDPDIAPPSTPEGYHALENYISKLLELTDGKIKSVEVWNEYHNSDFSGGYNKNPQVHANLHRYIYNGVQSYNQKYNQDVSAVGFAEDWWGFGVTTAVNDCLKELNGEKYFDYVSLHPYAEDFSKPFETDAQVKNLLSKADELLVVNGYSKNIPRIFSELGWDDYSLSYDQEKKAAYTVRAHAYAQANDLADIVYNYAFTDYLEYLETSPVQAGFGIVESYDSSRVEVPYLGKPVYVALSYWNNLMADNTFVKSIETDIENSYCYLFKDRYDRDIIMYGMLNDGETATRYMNLGVDYVTMADMYGNEQSKKSNDKIYKLNFTDKPSYIVGNMNGYKIEENYVPVEEHIAEQKGENKVEISGRLGTKSGAYTVRIYAKDRSHSDLSTLQNANNKDVLLYFDQGVTDKNGYYNKEFNISAKTDTYKVLIYSKLLDKEITPAPTLSFISYEDLAKAVNQLNGFASSNDLAGFTDCVNNNMQALGINIIDDDGIEIAFNDVKKKPMGESDLNKSKELFARANIISELNHGRIADIFDYTECFETSAKDVNKYVRIQPALRTGITARIANKGIKDTDEFISYLRKATFLELAANPNGIENVIDALKDFSDIVSINPDKYGTDEFKEILNSVCGNSYGTIDEFVKAFKAVKISEPTYSGGGSSGGGGSSSGGGASVTVENSNLTQPSKEIGVDVFVDLDDVIWARNAIVTLCDMGVLNGKGGLNFCPNDLVLREEFTKMVVLAFLSDYADGEIQFEDVDKNEWYYPYILKAKGAEVINGYSDTFFGIGDSITREDLCKLVYNAYIKINGENSVKSELPFEDAGDIAEYARDAVEFMWLNNVVNGVDKTHFAPKAYATRAEAAKIIYGMLNLR
;
A
#
# COMPACT_ATOMS: atom_id res chain seq x y z
N MET A 1 -69.47 14.39 -36.51
CA MET A 1 -70.28 15.34 -35.70
C MET A 1 -71.00 14.52 -34.64
N ASN A 2 -71.01 14.81 -33.34
CA ASN A 2 -70.48 15.92 -32.58
C ASN A 2 -70.16 15.43 -31.16
N LYS A 3 -68.89 15.57 -30.76
CA LYS A 3 -68.41 15.55 -29.38
C LYS A 3 -68.83 16.86 -28.71
N THR A 4 -69.97 16.89 -28.03
CA THR A 4 -70.28 18.00 -27.09
C THR A 4 -71.45 17.64 -26.19
N ARG A 5 -71.21 16.89 -25.10
CA ARG A 5 -71.95 17.07 -23.82
C ARG A 5 -71.51 16.28 -22.58
N CYS A 6 -70.38 15.57 -22.57
CA CYS A 6 -69.83 14.98 -21.33
C CYS A 6 -68.43 15.51 -20.98
N ARG A 7 -68.25 16.84 -21.01
CA ARG A 7 -66.98 17.52 -20.63
C ARG A 7 -67.15 18.63 -19.57
N LYS A 8 -68.24 18.61 -18.80
CA LYS A 8 -68.50 19.65 -17.77
C LYS A 8 -68.64 19.15 -16.33
N ILE A 9 -68.46 17.85 -16.06
CA ILE A 9 -68.38 17.33 -14.67
C ILE A 9 -66.94 16.93 -14.30
N SER A 10 -66.08 16.66 -15.27
CA SER A 10 -64.66 16.32 -15.02
C SER A 10 -63.74 17.52 -14.78
N PHE A 11 -64.20 18.76 -14.96
CA PHE A 11 -63.32 19.95 -14.81
C PHE A 11 -63.32 20.56 -13.41
N LEU A 12 -64.32 20.26 -12.55
CA LEU A 12 -64.31 20.69 -11.15
C LEU A 12 -63.70 19.63 -10.20
N LEU A 13 -63.77 18.33 -10.53
CA LEU A 13 -63.08 17.30 -9.73
C LEU A 13 -61.58 17.24 -9.99
N ILE A 14 -61.12 17.63 -11.19
CA ILE A 14 -59.69 17.67 -11.51
C ILE A 14 -59.02 18.90 -10.90
N LEU A 15 -59.72 20.04 -10.74
CA LEU A 15 -59.15 21.19 -10.00
C LEU A 15 -59.14 20.98 -8.47
N ALA A 16 -60.05 20.17 -7.91
CA ALA A 16 -60.03 19.83 -6.49
C ALA A 16 -58.98 18.76 -6.14
N MET A 17 -58.67 17.82 -7.06
CA MET A 17 -57.57 16.87 -6.88
C MET A 17 -56.18 17.46 -7.15
N LEU A 18 -56.08 18.57 -7.90
CA LEU A 18 -54.81 19.30 -8.05
C LEU A 18 -54.48 20.23 -6.87
N PHE A 19 -55.43 20.56 -5.99
CA PHE A 19 -55.17 21.36 -4.79
C PHE A 19 -55.01 20.55 -3.49
N VAL A 20 -55.37 19.26 -3.47
CA VAL A 20 -55.13 18.37 -2.31
C VAL A 20 -53.80 17.62 -2.41
N ARG A 21 -53.11 17.67 -3.56
CA ARG A 21 -51.73 17.16 -3.71
C ARG A 21 -50.64 18.21 -3.49
N PHE A 22 -51.00 19.40 -2.99
CA PHE A 22 -50.09 20.49 -2.66
C PHE A 22 -50.02 20.81 -1.15
N ALA A 23 -50.48 19.90 -0.27
CA ALA A 23 -50.49 20.17 1.17
C ALA A 23 -50.13 18.96 2.08
N SER A 24 -49.52 17.90 1.56
CA SER A 24 -49.15 16.76 2.43
C SER A 24 -47.85 16.01 2.10
N ASP A 25 -47.05 16.48 1.13
CA ASP A 25 -45.66 16.04 0.97
C ASP A 25 -44.73 17.26 1.18
N CYS A 26 -44.74 17.82 2.39
CA CYS A 26 -43.57 18.52 2.89
C CYS A 26 -42.58 17.46 3.39
N VAL A 27 -41.93 16.78 2.46
CA VAL A 27 -40.66 16.10 2.69
C VAL A 27 -39.67 16.84 1.80
N PHE A 28 -38.73 17.53 2.44
CA PHE A 28 -37.68 18.31 1.78
C PHE A 28 -37.02 17.49 0.67
N ALA A 29 -37.12 17.93 -0.58
CA ALA A 29 -36.19 17.48 -1.62
C ALA A 29 -34.81 18.04 -1.22
N ALA A 30 -33.88 17.17 -0.84
CA ALA A 30 -32.51 17.59 -0.59
C ALA A 30 -31.94 18.20 -1.88
N GLN A 31 -31.51 19.45 -1.81
CA GLN A 31 -30.81 20.13 -2.90
C GLN A 31 -29.40 19.57 -2.94
N TYR A 32 -29.01 18.91 -4.03
CA TYR A 32 -27.63 18.44 -4.20
C TYR A 32 -26.93 19.28 -5.28
N VAL A 33 -25.71 19.75 -4.96
CA VAL A 33 -24.81 20.35 -5.96
C VAL A 33 -23.88 19.24 -6.45
N GLU A 34 -23.93 18.93 -7.74
CA GLU A 34 -22.95 18.06 -8.40
C GLU A 34 -21.63 18.82 -8.57
N ILE A 35 -20.51 18.17 -8.23
CA ILE A 35 -19.18 18.74 -8.34
C ILE A 35 -18.37 17.85 -9.27
N SER A 36 -17.78 18.44 -10.31
CA SER A 36 -16.78 17.78 -11.14
C SER A 36 -15.60 18.71 -11.32
N ALA A 37 -14.42 18.15 -11.55
CA ALA A 37 -13.22 18.94 -11.65
C ALA A 37 -12.19 18.27 -12.53
N MET A 38 -11.44 19.11 -13.23
CA MET A 38 -10.37 18.68 -14.11
C MET A 38 -9.22 19.67 -14.01
N ALA A 39 -7.99 19.20 -14.14
CA ALA A 39 -6.87 20.10 -14.33
C ALA A 39 -7.12 20.97 -15.56
N LYS A 40 -6.80 22.25 -15.44
CA LYS A 40 -6.90 23.19 -16.57
C LYS A 40 -5.99 22.70 -17.70
N SER A 41 -6.48 22.79 -18.94
CA SER A 41 -5.89 22.11 -20.11
C SER A 41 -4.36 22.24 -20.21
N GLY A 42 -3.65 21.11 -20.31
CA GLY A 42 -2.21 21.05 -20.57
C GLY A 42 -1.45 20.07 -19.68
N SER A 43 -1.92 19.80 -18.46
CA SER A 43 -1.23 18.91 -17.52
C SER A 43 -1.64 17.44 -17.72
N ILE A 44 -0.70 16.62 -18.16
CA ILE A 44 -0.91 15.18 -18.36
C ILE A 44 -1.01 14.48 -16.99
N GLY A 45 -2.12 13.79 -16.73
CA GLY A 45 -2.34 13.02 -15.49
C GLY A 45 -2.35 13.84 -14.21
N ASN A 46 -2.72 15.13 -14.29
CA ASN A 46 -2.65 16.06 -13.15
C ASN A 46 -1.24 16.13 -12.51
N ASN A 47 -0.18 15.97 -13.31
CA ASN A 47 1.19 16.17 -12.84
C ASN A 47 1.60 17.63 -13.05
N PHE A 48 1.94 18.30 -11.95
CA PHE A 48 2.35 19.70 -11.90
C PHE A 48 3.79 19.84 -11.42
N PHE A 49 4.39 21.00 -11.67
CA PHE A 49 5.82 21.24 -11.43
C PHE A 49 6.05 22.62 -10.82
N SER A 50 7.28 22.92 -10.38
CA SER A 50 7.57 24.16 -9.65
C SER A 50 7.41 25.44 -10.46
N ASP A 51 7.41 25.32 -11.78
CA ASP A 51 7.20 26.36 -12.78
C ASP A 51 5.82 26.28 -13.46
N ASP A 52 4.99 25.29 -13.09
CA ASP A 52 3.68 25.01 -13.65
C ASP A 52 2.74 24.55 -12.53
N MET A 53 2.25 25.53 -11.76
CA MET A 53 1.51 25.30 -10.52
C MET A 53 0.09 24.76 -10.77
N PRO A 54 -0.50 24.00 -9.82
CA PRO A 54 -1.82 23.40 -10.00
C PRO A 54 -2.95 24.42 -10.17
N VAL A 55 -3.68 24.28 -11.28
CA VAL A 55 -4.90 25.04 -11.58
C VAL A 55 -5.98 24.08 -12.04
N PHE A 56 -7.14 24.15 -11.42
CA PHE A 56 -8.28 23.26 -11.69
C PHE A 56 -9.51 24.07 -12.11
N ASP A 57 -10.22 23.56 -13.11
CA ASP A 57 -11.56 24.03 -13.45
C ASP A 57 -12.58 23.17 -12.69
N ILE A 58 -13.25 23.76 -11.71
CA ILE A 58 -14.27 23.12 -10.88
C ILE A 58 -15.65 23.51 -11.39
N ARG A 59 -16.43 22.53 -11.85
CA ARG A 59 -17.81 22.71 -12.29
C ARG A 59 -18.77 22.30 -11.18
N PHE A 60 -19.65 23.23 -10.84
CA PHE A 60 -20.78 23.06 -9.95
C PHE A 60 -22.05 23.02 -10.79
N ALA A 61 -22.92 22.04 -10.57
CA ALA A 61 -24.25 21.99 -11.14
C ALA A 61 -25.30 21.80 -10.05
N GLY A 62 -26.35 22.61 -10.04
CA GLY A 62 -27.36 22.60 -8.97
C GLY A 62 -28.40 23.71 -9.11
N ASP A 63 -29.27 23.83 -8.12
CA ASP A 63 -30.30 24.89 -8.09
C ASP A 63 -29.67 26.29 -8.05
N ALA A 64 -30.43 27.28 -8.54
CA ALA A 64 -30.01 28.66 -8.45
C ALA A 64 -29.98 29.12 -6.99
N GLY A 65 -28.81 29.53 -6.50
CA GLY A 65 -28.61 29.84 -5.09
C GLY A 65 -27.19 30.24 -4.76
N GLU A 66 -27.02 30.84 -3.58
CA GLU A 66 -25.70 31.08 -2.99
C GLU A 66 -25.28 29.86 -2.18
N TYR A 67 -24.06 29.38 -2.41
CA TYR A 67 -23.49 28.21 -1.75
C TYR A 67 -22.14 28.55 -1.13
N HIS A 68 -21.85 27.98 0.04
CA HIS A 68 -20.53 28.05 0.65
C HIS A 68 -19.69 26.87 0.21
N VAL A 69 -18.51 27.17 -0.35
CA VAL A 69 -17.57 26.18 -0.86
C VAL A 69 -16.27 26.25 -0.09
N ASN A 70 -15.75 25.09 0.28
CA ASN A 70 -14.42 24.93 0.85
C ASN A 70 -13.56 24.09 -0.10
N TYR A 71 -12.39 24.61 -0.43
CA TYR A 71 -11.35 23.91 -1.16
C TYR A 71 -10.24 23.60 -0.17
N ARG A 72 -9.78 22.34 -0.13
CA ARG A 72 -8.72 21.88 0.76
C ARG A 72 -7.79 20.96 0.02
N ALA A 73 -6.53 21.36 -0.14
CA ALA A 73 -5.48 20.47 -0.59
C ALA A 73 -4.91 19.71 0.62
N VAL A 74 -4.81 18.39 0.50
CA VAL A 74 -4.27 17.50 1.53
C VAL A 74 -3.12 16.65 0.99
N ASN A 75 -2.15 16.34 1.86
CA ASN A 75 -1.06 15.41 1.55
C ASN A 75 -1.47 13.94 1.80
N SER A 76 -0.55 13.00 1.61
CA SER A 76 -0.77 11.56 1.82
C SER A 76 -1.13 11.17 3.26
N ASN A 77 -0.79 12.02 4.24
CA ASN A 77 -1.16 11.85 5.66
C ASN A 77 -2.48 12.56 6.02
N GLU A 78 -3.24 13.01 5.03
CA GLU A 78 -4.51 13.75 5.20
C GLU A 78 -4.36 15.13 5.89
N GLU A 79 -3.13 15.64 5.99
CA GLU A 79 -2.84 16.95 6.58
C GLU A 79 -3.16 18.08 5.59
N GLU A 80 -3.70 19.18 6.10
CA GLU A 80 -4.02 20.34 5.27
C GLU A 80 -2.76 21.07 4.85
N VAL A 81 -2.52 21.16 3.55
CA VAL A 81 -1.42 21.97 3.02
C VAL A 81 -1.94 23.34 2.58
N TRP A 82 -3.14 23.43 2.01
CA TRP A 82 -3.71 24.69 1.53
C TRP A 82 -5.23 24.64 1.61
N SER A 83 -5.86 25.79 1.88
CA SER A 83 -7.31 25.90 1.87
C SER A 83 -7.77 27.28 1.38
N LEU A 84 -9.00 27.29 0.86
CA LEU A 84 -9.73 28.48 0.45
C LEU A 84 -11.22 28.26 0.75
N SER A 85 -11.88 29.26 1.31
CA SER A 85 -13.33 29.24 1.54
C SER A 85 -13.97 30.47 0.93
N GLU A 86 -15.10 30.29 0.27
CA GLU A 86 -15.80 31.37 -0.42
C GLU A 86 -17.28 31.05 -0.69
N SER A 87 -18.06 32.10 -0.96
CA SER A 87 -19.41 31.94 -1.51
C SER A 87 -19.37 31.90 -3.04
N ILE A 88 -20.14 31.00 -3.63
CA ILE A 88 -20.43 30.98 -5.07
C ILE A 88 -21.91 31.22 -5.31
N LEU A 89 -22.27 31.76 -6.47
CA LEU A 89 -23.65 31.96 -6.89
C LEU A 89 -23.90 31.12 -8.15
N ILE A 90 -24.68 30.04 -8.01
CA ILE A 90 -25.17 29.28 -9.16
C ILE A 90 -26.35 30.06 -9.75
N GLY A 91 -26.24 30.45 -11.02
CA GLY A 91 -27.28 31.22 -11.70
C GLY A 91 -28.46 30.36 -12.14
N SER A 92 -29.48 30.98 -12.74
CA SER A 92 -30.66 30.28 -13.26
C SER A 92 -30.38 29.26 -14.36
N ALA A 93 -29.17 29.25 -14.92
CA ALA A 93 -28.71 28.24 -15.88
C ALA A 93 -28.37 26.89 -15.21
N GLY A 94 -28.27 26.86 -13.87
CA GLY A 94 -28.03 25.65 -13.09
C GLY A 94 -26.58 25.18 -13.05
N GLU A 95 -25.64 25.93 -13.63
CA GLU A 95 -24.23 25.55 -13.69
C GLU A 95 -23.30 26.75 -13.47
N LEU A 96 -22.14 26.50 -12.86
CA LEU A 96 -21.04 27.43 -12.67
C LEU A 96 -19.70 26.70 -12.79
N THR A 97 -18.78 27.20 -13.61
CA THR A 97 -17.38 26.75 -13.60
C THR A 97 -16.50 27.80 -12.95
N LYS A 98 -15.62 27.36 -12.05
CA LYS A 98 -14.68 28.20 -11.34
C LYS A 98 -13.27 27.66 -11.43
N GLU A 99 -12.35 28.55 -11.76
CA GLU A 99 -10.93 28.27 -11.72
C GLU A 99 -10.41 28.38 -10.29
N VAL A 100 -9.67 27.36 -9.85
CA VAL A 100 -9.05 27.29 -8.52
C VAL A 100 -7.56 27.02 -8.69
N ALA A 101 -6.74 28.02 -8.31
CA ALA A 101 -5.30 27.92 -8.36
C ALA A 101 -4.72 27.66 -6.96
N ILE A 102 -3.94 26.58 -6.82
CA ILE A 102 -3.23 26.27 -5.58
C ILE A 102 -1.92 27.05 -5.57
N ASN A 103 -1.89 28.14 -4.81
CA ASN A 103 -0.76 29.08 -4.77
C ASN A 103 0.29 28.79 -3.69
N LYS A 104 0.28 27.58 -3.11
CA LYS A 104 1.27 27.12 -2.14
C LYS A 104 2.12 26.01 -2.74
N LYS A 105 3.44 26.16 -2.64
CA LYS A 105 4.40 25.11 -2.99
C LYS A 105 4.47 24.10 -1.84
N TYR A 106 3.89 22.94 -2.07
CA TYR A 106 4.04 21.75 -1.25
C TYR A 106 4.15 20.56 -2.20
N TYR A 107 5.27 19.88 -2.17
CA TYR A 107 5.62 18.84 -3.13
C TYR A 107 5.22 17.46 -2.60
N GLY A 108 4.64 16.65 -3.47
CA GLY A 108 4.09 15.33 -3.12
C GLY A 108 2.94 14.91 -4.04
N LYS A 109 2.44 13.68 -3.83
CA LYS A 109 1.12 13.25 -4.29
C LYS A 109 0.06 13.78 -3.31
N MET A 110 -0.93 14.50 -3.82
CA MET A 110 -1.91 15.24 -3.03
C MET A 110 -3.32 15.02 -3.57
N LYS A 111 -4.31 15.44 -2.77
CA LYS A 111 -5.71 15.50 -3.20
C LYS A 111 -6.27 16.90 -2.98
N LEU A 112 -6.96 17.44 -3.98
CA LEU A 112 -7.80 18.62 -3.81
C LEU A 112 -9.22 18.15 -3.45
N ARG A 113 -9.65 18.43 -2.23
CA ARG A 113 -11.02 18.24 -1.76
C ARG A 113 -11.82 19.50 -1.99
N VAL A 114 -12.96 19.37 -2.65
CA VAL A 114 -13.95 20.45 -2.79
C VAL A 114 -15.18 20.02 -2.04
N SER A 115 -15.66 20.81 -1.08
CA SER A 115 -16.91 20.55 -0.39
C SER A 115 -17.85 21.75 -0.47
N VAL A 116 -19.13 21.48 -0.68
CA VAL A 116 -20.21 22.48 -0.74
C VAL A 116 -21.20 22.15 0.37
N THR A 117 -21.52 23.12 1.23
CA THR A 117 -22.51 22.96 2.31
C THR A 117 -23.63 23.96 2.14
N ASP A 118 -24.88 23.47 2.15
CA ASP A 118 -26.10 24.30 2.11
C ASP A 118 -26.73 24.53 3.49
N GLY A 119 -26.09 24.01 4.56
CA GLY A 119 -26.56 24.04 5.95
C GLY A 119 -27.30 22.78 6.41
N THR A 120 -27.68 21.88 5.49
CA THR A 120 -28.39 20.62 5.75
C THR A 120 -27.73 19.38 5.13
N SER A 121 -26.98 19.56 4.03
CA SER A 121 -26.29 18.50 3.29
C SER A 121 -24.87 18.97 2.88
N THR A 122 -23.99 18.03 2.53
CA THR A 122 -22.64 18.33 2.01
C THR A 122 -22.36 17.49 0.76
N SER A 123 -22.08 18.14 -0.37
CA SER A 123 -21.51 17.51 -1.57
C SER A 123 -20.00 17.63 -1.54
N ALA A 124 -19.26 16.62 -1.99
CA ALA A 124 -17.80 16.68 -2.08
C ALA A 124 -17.24 15.98 -3.32
N ALA A 125 -16.08 16.46 -3.79
CA ALA A 125 -15.26 15.81 -4.81
C ALA A 125 -13.79 15.79 -4.37
N GLU A 126 -13.06 14.75 -4.75
CA GLU A 126 -11.61 14.65 -4.56
C GLU A 126 -10.92 14.57 -5.92
N ILE A 127 -9.86 15.36 -6.13
CA ILE A 127 -9.06 15.33 -7.36
C ILE A 127 -7.62 15.02 -6.98
N PRO A 128 -7.09 13.84 -7.34
CA PRO A 128 -5.70 13.55 -7.09
C PRO A 128 -4.79 14.28 -8.09
N TYR A 129 -3.64 14.74 -7.61
CA TYR A 129 -2.62 15.41 -8.42
C TYR A 129 -1.24 15.26 -7.79
N THR A 130 -0.19 15.53 -8.56
CA THR A 130 1.18 15.63 -8.03
C THR A 130 1.73 17.04 -8.23
N LEU A 131 2.61 17.48 -7.33
CA LEU A 131 3.44 18.66 -7.53
C LEU A 131 4.90 18.28 -7.28
N SER A 132 5.75 18.43 -8.30
CA SER A 132 7.16 18.02 -8.25
C SER A 132 8.12 19.21 -8.13
N ASN A 133 9.14 19.07 -7.27
CA ASN A 133 10.17 20.10 -7.08
C ASN A 133 11.26 20.03 -8.18
N ILE A 134 10.86 20.37 -9.40
CA ILE A 134 11.74 20.52 -10.56
C ILE A 134 11.13 21.55 -11.51
N THR A 135 11.97 22.19 -12.32
CA THR A 135 11.60 23.17 -13.34
C THR A 135 12.14 22.75 -14.71
N SER A 136 11.51 23.24 -15.78
CA SER A 136 11.80 22.88 -17.16
C SER A 136 13.20 23.29 -17.67
N ASP A 137 13.90 24.17 -16.96
CA ASP A 137 15.28 24.59 -17.27
C ASP A 137 16.35 23.65 -16.70
N ILE A 138 15.97 22.70 -15.84
CA ILE A 138 16.89 21.72 -15.30
C ILE A 138 17.23 20.66 -16.38
N PRO A 139 18.52 20.38 -16.64
CA PRO A 139 18.90 19.33 -17.58
C PRO A 139 18.48 17.95 -17.05
N ASN A 140 18.19 17.02 -17.96
CA ASN A 140 17.88 15.64 -17.56
C ASN A 140 19.11 14.97 -16.94
N ASN A 141 18.90 14.21 -15.87
CA ASN A 141 19.93 13.39 -15.22
C ASN A 141 20.29 12.19 -16.09
N LYS A 142 21.45 12.25 -16.77
CA LYS A 142 21.95 11.19 -17.66
C LYS A 142 22.39 9.89 -16.96
N ARG A 143 22.40 9.84 -15.62
CA ARG A 143 22.60 8.60 -14.85
C ARG A 143 21.28 7.91 -14.48
N MET A 144 20.15 8.59 -14.70
CA MET A 144 18.81 8.08 -14.45
C MET A 144 18.18 7.61 -15.76
N GLY A 145 17.67 6.39 -15.74
CA GLY A 145 16.88 5.82 -16.83
C GLY A 145 15.54 5.26 -16.35
N VAL A 146 14.65 4.99 -17.30
CA VAL A 146 13.41 4.26 -17.03
C VAL A 146 13.09 3.32 -18.19
N SER A 147 12.58 2.14 -17.88
CA SER A 147 12.07 1.19 -18.88
C SER A 147 10.66 1.59 -19.32
N THR A 148 10.43 1.57 -20.62
CA THR A 148 9.13 1.88 -21.24
C THR A 148 8.73 0.74 -22.17
N HIS A 149 7.42 0.60 -22.42
CA HIS A 149 6.91 -0.39 -23.39
C HIS A 149 5.84 0.25 -24.28
N ILE A 150 6.18 1.37 -24.91
CA ILE A 150 5.25 2.13 -25.74
C ILE A 150 4.74 1.26 -26.89
N SER A 151 5.59 0.43 -27.48
CA SER A 151 5.22 -0.55 -28.51
C SER A 151 4.27 -1.65 -28.04
N ARG A 152 4.25 -1.97 -26.74
CA ARG A 152 3.27 -2.87 -26.11
C ARG A 152 2.02 -2.12 -25.62
N GLY A 153 1.85 -0.87 -26.05
CA GLY A 153 0.71 -0.03 -25.72
C GLY A 153 0.82 0.71 -24.39
N ARG A 154 1.98 0.74 -23.71
CA ARG A 154 2.14 1.44 -22.42
C ARG A 154 2.27 2.95 -22.59
N GLY A 155 1.11 3.57 -22.75
CA GLY A 155 0.99 5.00 -22.94
C GLY A 155 1.32 5.43 -24.37
N THR A 156 1.68 6.70 -24.54
CA THR A 156 1.94 7.28 -25.86
C THR A 156 3.32 7.95 -25.90
N PRO A 157 3.97 8.06 -27.07
CA PRO A 157 5.20 8.83 -27.17
C PRO A 157 5.07 10.26 -26.66
N ASP A 158 3.93 10.93 -26.87
CA ASP A 158 3.71 12.30 -26.36
C ASP A 158 3.69 12.32 -24.83
N ALA A 159 2.83 11.53 -24.19
CA ALA A 159 2.69 11.53 -22.74
C ALA A 159 3.94 11.04 -22.01
N ASN A 160 4.53 9.93 -22.47
CA ASN A 160 5.67 9.32 -21.80
C ASN A 160 6.88 10.24 -21.87
N PHE A 161 7.29 10.70 -23.06
CA PHE A 161 8.48 11.55 -23.17
C PHE A 161 8.30 12.89 -22.46
N GLU A 162 7.10 13.48 -22.49
CA GLU A 162 6.83 14.72 -21.76
C GLU A 162 6.99 14.52 -20.25
N LEU A 163 6.34 13.51 -19.67
CA LEU A 163 6.43 13.25 -18.23
C LEU A 163 7.82 12.77 -17.79
N ILE A 164 8.50 11.94 -18.60
CA ILE A 164 9.87 11.49 -18.33
C ILE A 164 10.83 12.69 -18.32
N SER A 165 10.72 13.56 -19.33
CA SER A 165 11.55 14.78 -19.41
C SER A 165 11.23 15.76 -18.29
N ARG A 166 9.95 15.98 -17.96
CA ARG A 166 9.57 16.89 -16.85
C ARG A 166 10.01 16.36 -15.47
N ALA A 167 10.18 15.05 -15.31
CA ALA A 167 10.77 14.44 -14.12
C ALA A 167 12.32 14.48 -14.11
N GLY A 168 12.95 15.05 -15.15
CA GLY A 168 14.39 15.14 -15.29
C GLY A 168 15.09 13.80 -15.54
N ILE A 169 14.38 12.80 -16.07
CA ILE A 169 14.97 11.48 -16.39
C ILE A 169 15.69 11.55 -17.74
N GLY A 170 16.95 11.12 -17.78
CA GLY A 170 17.82 11.31 -18.95
C GLY A 170 17.84 10.17 -19.97
N ASN A 171 17.39 8.97 -19.60
CA ASN A 171 17.47 7.80 -20.45
C ASN A 171 16.15 7.03 -20.51
N ILE A 172 15.86 6.46 -21.68
CA ILE A 172 14.81 5.46 -21.88
C ILE A 172 15.45 4.16 -22.34
N ARG A 173 14.97 3.05 -21.78
CA ARG A 173 15.17 1.70 -22.31
C ARG A 173 13.85 1.21 -22.91
N GLY A 174 13.88 0.70 -24.13
CA GLY A 174 12.67 0.18 -24.77
C GLY A 174 12.90 -0.64 -26.03
N GLU A 175 11.91 -1.45 -26.37
CA GLU A 175 11.85 -2.36 -27.50
C GLU A 175 11.07 -1.77 -28.70
N ASP A 176 10.92 -0.45 -28.77
CA ASP A 176 9.98 0.20 -29.71
C ASP A 176 10.32 0.01 -31.18
N PHE A 177 11.56 -0.40 -31.46
CA PHE A 177 12.08 -0.71 -32.78
C PHE A 177 12.23 -2.23 -32.97
N TYR A 178 11.24 -3.03 -32.61
CA TYR A 178 11.30 -4.48 -32.79
C TYR A 178 11.38 -4.89 -34.27
N TRP A 179 12.19 -5.91 -34.57
CA TRP A 179 12.73 -6.17 -35.91
C TRP A 179 11.65 -6.40 -36.98
N SER A 180 10.65 -7.24 -36.70
CA SER A 180 9.58 -7.57 -37.66
C SER A 180 8.69 -6.37 -38.03
N SER A 181 8.65 -5.30 -37.23
CA SER A 181 7.93 -4.07 -37.60
C SER A 181 8.67 -3.20 -38.60
N VAL A 182 10.00 -3.19 -38.52
CA VAL A 182 10.87 -2.34 -39.34
C VAL A 182 11.21 -3.04 -40.66
N GLU A 183 11.42 -4.35 -40.63
CA GLU A 183 11.71 -5.18 -41.80
C GLU A 183 10.57 -6.18 -42.07
N LYS A 184 9.51 -5.69 -42.73
CA LYS A 184 8.34 -6.50 -43.12
C LYS A 184 8.57 -7.35 -44.38
N GLU A 185 9.54 -6.96 -45.19
CA GLU A 185 9.97 -7.68 -46.39
C GLU A 185 11.51 -7.74 -46.38
N LYS A 186 12.09 -8.88 -46.79
CA LYS A 186 13.54 -9.10 -46.73
C LYS A 186 14.30 -7.95 -47.40
N ASN A 187 15.22 -7.34 -46.66
CA ASN A 187 16.08 -6.21 -47.04
C ASN A 187 15.33 -4.91 -47.38
N LYS A 188 14.08 -4.75 -46.93
CA LYS A 188 13.32 -3.50 -47.04
C LYS A 188 12.96 -2.98 -45.66
N TYR A 189 13.51 -1.83 -45.32
CA TYR A 189 13.40 -1.25 -43.98
C TYR A 189 12.57 0.03 -44.02
N ALA A 190 11.57 0.13 -43.15
CA ALA A 190 10.75 1.33 -43.00
C ALA A 190 10.23 1.48 -41.57
N LEU A 191 10.40 2.67 -41.00
CA LEU A 191 9.84 3.00 -39.69
C LEU A 191 8.33 3.23 -39.76
N THR A 192 7.63 2.74 -38.74
CA THR A 192 6.20 3.03 -38.53
C THR A 192 5.98 4.49 -38.14
N PRO A 193 4.75 5.04 -38.28
CA PRO A 193 4.43 6.37 -37.78
C PRO A 193 4.73 6.56 -36.29
N ASN A 194 4.48 5.54 -35.47
CA ASN A 194 4.75 5.57 -34.03
C ASN A 194 6.25 5.65 -33.73
N GLN A 195 7.08 4.84 -34.41
CA GLN A 195 8.53 4.90 -34.29
C GLN A 195 9.10 6.26 -34.73
N LYS A 196 8.57 6.84 -35.81
CA LYS A 196 8.96 8.20 -36.23
C LYS A 196 8.60 9.26 -35.18
N LYS A 197 7.45 9.11 -34.53
CA LYS A 197 7.02 9.98 -33.43
C LYS A 197 7.94 9.85 -32.21
N ILE A 198 8.40 8.64 -31.88
CA ILE A 198 9.42 8.42 -30.84
C ILE A 198 10.72 9.14 -31.19
N LEU A 199 11.21 9.03 -32.42
CA LEU A 199 12.42 9.75 -32.85
C LEU A 199 12.26 11.27 -32.78
N GLN A 200 11.08 11.80 -33.13
CA GLN A 200 10.77 13.21 -32.96
C GLN A 200 10.83 13.60 -31.47
N LYS A 201 10.30 12.76 -30.58
CA LYS A 201 10.30 13.04 -29.14
C LYS A 201 11.68 12.99 -28.51
N ILE A 202 12.56 12.10 -28.97
CA ILE A 202 13.97 12.08 -28.59
C ILE A 202 14.63 13.45 -28.89
N ASP A 203 14.38 14.02 -30.08
CA ASP A 203 14.89 15.35 -30.45
C ASP A 203 14.31 16.48 -29.57
N GLU A 204 13.02 16.40 -29.23
CA GLU A 204 12.32 17.43 -28.45
C GLU A 204 12.72 17.45 -26.97
N THR A 205 13.20 16.34 -26.41
CA THR A 205 13.34 16.16 -24.95
C THR A 205 14.77 15.96 -24.47
N ASN A 206 15.76 15.82 -25.37
CA ASN A 206 17.15 15.52 -25.00
C ASN A 206 17.28 14.27 -24.10
N ILE A 207 16.46 13.25 -24.38
CA ILE A 207 16.50 11.94 -23.72
C ILE A 207 17.34 10.99 -24.57
N ASP A 208 18.27 10.27 -23.96
CA ASP A 208 19.02 9.21 -24.65
C ASP A 208 18.20 7.92 -24.68
N TYR A 209 18.24 7.22 -25.81
CA TYR A 209 17.43 6.02 -26.02
C TYR A 209 18.34 4.79 -26.20
N MET A 210 18.15 3.80 -25.33
CA MET A 210 18.70 2.46 -25.45
C MET A 210 17.67 1.53 -26.08
N PHE A 211 18.00 0.99 -27.25
CA PHE A 211 17.17 0.01 -27.92
C PHE A 211 17.43 -1.39 -27.37
N LEU A 212 16.40 -2.00 -26.77
CA LEU A 212 16.39 -3.40 -26.38
C LEU A 212 16.14 -4.27 -27.62
N CYS A 213 17.16 -5.02 -28.06
CA CYS A 213 17.04 -5.94 -29.18
C CYS A 213 16.67 -7.35 -28.70
N ASP A 214 15.40 -7.54 -28.32
CA ASP A 214 14.84 -8.78 -27.77
C ASP A 214 13.86 -9.51 -28.72
N SER A 215 13.74 -9.05 -29.98
CA SER A 215 12.76 -9.55 -30.93
C SER A 215 13.38 -10.24 -32.14
N GLY A 216 12.72 -11.32 -32.56
CA GLY A 216 13.02 -12.06 -33.78
C GLY A 216 12.41 -11.43 -35.03
N ASN A 217 12.60 -12.10 -36.16
CA ASN A 217 11.89 -11.77 -37.40
C ASN A 217 11.47 -13.04 -38.15
N PRO A 218 10.16 -13.24 -38.41
CA PRO A 218 9.62 -14.42 -39.10
C PRO A 218 10.14 -14.64 -40.52
N LEU A 219 10.81 -13.66 -41.14
CA LEU A 219 11.46 -13.81 -42.45
C LEU A 219 12.73 -14.66 -42.40
N TYR A 220 13.36 -14.80 -41.23
CA TYR A 220 14.68 -15.40 -41.05
C TYR A 220 14.68 -16.61 -40.10
N LYS A 221 13.55 -17.33 -40.06
CA LYS A 221 13.20 -18.35 -39.05
C LYS A 221 14.33 -19.32 -38.68
N GLY A 222 14.41 -19.60 -37.38
CA GLY A 222 14.94 -20.84 -36.79
C GLY A 222 13.86 -21.90 -36.52
N LYS A 223 14.15 -22.91 -35.69
CA LYS A 223 13.22 -24.00 -35.30
C LYS A 223 12.16 -23.64 -34.22
N ALA A 224 12.01 -22.36 -33.85
CA ALA A 224 11.14 -21.96 -32.74
C ALA A 224 9.65 -21.91 -33.13
N GLU A 225 8.77 -22.11 -32.15
CA GLU A 225 7.32 -22.12 -32.31
C GLU A 225 6.74 -20.71 -32.54
N ASP A 226 7.27 -19.70 -31.85
CA ASP A 226 6.94 -18.29 -32.09
C ASP A 226 8.17 -17.53 -32.64
N PRO A 227 8.13 -17.12 -33.92
CA PRO A 227 9.26 -16.47 -34.58
C PRO A 227 9.45 -14.99 -34.26
N ASP A 228 8.50 -14.33 -33.59
CA ASP A 228 8.62 -12.90 -33.22
C ASP A 228 9.36 -12.73 -31.88
N ILE A 229 9.33 -13.74 -31.00
CA ILE A 229 10.04 -13.74 -29.71
C ILE A 229 11.32 -14.58 -29.73
N ALA A 230 11.61 -15.33 -30.81
CA ALA A 230 12.77 -16.21 -30.87
C ALA A 230 13.97 -15.56 -31.59
N PRO A 231 15.20 -15.75 -31.10
CA PRO A 231 16.39 -15.27 -31.79
C PRO A 231 16.61 -16.02 -33.11
N PRO A 232 17.27 -15.38 -34.12
CA PRO A 232 17.72 -16.11 -35.29
C PRO A 232 18.74 -17.19 -34.90
N SER A 233 18.69 -18.33 -35.59
CA SER A 233 19.59 -19.47 -35.33
C SER A 233 20.26 -20.04 -36.58
N THR A 234 20.19 -19.32 -37.69
CA THR A 234 20.81 -19.69 -38.97
C THR A 234 21.84 -18.63 -39.40
N PRO A 235 22.87 -18.99 -40.18
CA PRO A 235 23.82 -18.01 -40.73
C PRO A 235 23.14 -16.87 -41.51
N GLU A 236 22.11 -17.18 -42.30
CA GLU A 236 21.32 -16.15 -43.00
C GLU A 236 20.64 -15.19 -42.00
N GLY A 237 20.02 -15.73 -40.95
CA GLY A 237 19.35 -14.92 -39.95
C GLY A 237 20.30 -14.05 -39.12
N TYR A 238 21.49 -14.55 -38.79
CA TYR A 238 22.50 -13.75 -38.09
C TYR A 238 23.01 -12.58 -38.94
N HIS A 239 23.33 -12.82 -40.22
CA HIS A 239 23.71 -11.73 -41.12
C HIS A 239 22.56 -10.75 -41.37
N ALA A 240 21.32 -11.24 -41.41
CA ALA A 240 20.15 -10.37 -41.51
C ALA A 240 19.98 -9.50 -40.26
N LEU A 241 20.20 -10.04 -39.07
CA LEU A 241 20.20 -9.29 -37.81
C LEU A 241 21.29 -8.22 -37.78
N GLU A 242 22.51 -8.55 -38.17
CA GLU A 242 23.62 -7.59 -38.30
C GLU A 242 23.26 -6.43 -39.26
N ASN A 243 22.74 -6.76 -40.43
CA ASN A 243 22.27 -5.78 -41.41
C ASN A 243 21.12 -4.94 -40.86
N TYR A 244 20.19 -5.56 -40.14
CA TYR A 244 19.07 -4.89 -39.51
C TYR A 244 19.54 -3.84 -38.51
N ILE A 245 20.43 -4.20 -37.58
CA ILE A 245 20.97 -3.26 -36.59
C ILE A 245 21.64 -2.07 -37.27
N SER A 246 22.52 -2.32 -38.25
CA SER A 246 23.18 -1.23 -38.99
C SER A 246 22.18 -0.33 -39.73
N LYS A 247 21.13 -0.92 -40.29
CA LYS A 247 20.07 -0.18 -41.01
C LYS A 247 19.11 0.56 -40.09
N LEU A 248 18.79 0.01 -38.93
CA LEU A 248 18.02 0.71 -37.92
C LEU A 248 18.75 1.98 -37.49
N LEU A 249 20.03 1.89 -37.14
CA LEU A 249 20.84 3.05 -36.74
C LEU A 249 20.98 4.10 -37.87
N GLU A 250 21.03 3.67 -39.13
CA GLU A 250 20.95 4.56 -40.31
C GLU A 250 19.60 5.27 -40.40
N LEU A 251 18.48 4.54 -40.20
CA LEU A 251 17.13 5.10 -40.26
C LEU A 251 16.80 6.03 -39.08
N THR A 252 17.41 5.81 -37.92
CA THR A 252 17.23 6.66 -36.75
C THR A 252 18.19 7.84 -36.69
N ASP A 253 19.11 7.96 -37.65
CA ASP A 253 20.07 9.08 -37.76
C ASP A 253 20.89 9.29 -36.47
N GLY A 254 21.34 8.18 -35.85
CA GLY A 254 22.19 8.23 -34.64
C GLY A 254 21.48 8.64 -33.34
N LYS A 255 20.14 8.64 -33.33
CA LYS A 255 19.32 8.94 -32.15
C LYS A 255 19.33 7.83 -31.10
N ILE A 256 19.49 6.58 -31.52
CA ILE A 256 19.70 5.45 -30.60
C ILE A 256 21.16 5.49 -30.14
N LYS A 257 21.39 5.58 -28.82
CA LYS A 257 22.74 5.71 -28.22
C LYS A 257 23.37 4.37 -27.86
N SER A 258 22.54 3.36 -27.62
CA SER A 258 22.99 2.02 -27.30
C SER A 258 22.01 0.97 -27.79
N VAL A 259 22.53 -0.23 -28.07
CA VAL A 259 21.76 -1.41 -28.42
C VAL A 259 22.06 -2.50 -27.40
N GLU A 260 21.05 -2.93 -26.66
CA GLU A 260 21.15 -4.00 -25.67
C GLU A 260 20.85 -5.36 -26.30
N VAL A 261 21.72 -6.33 -26.02
CA VAL A 261 21.72 -7.66 -26.63
C VAL A 261 20.78 -8.58 -25.85
N TRP A 262 19.56 -8.74 -26.39
CA TRP A 262 18.53 -9.63 -25.86
C TRP A 262 18.10 -9.31 -24.41
N ASN A 263 17.01 -9.92 -23.95
CA ASN A 263 16.53 -9.79 -22.57
C ASN A 263 16.52 -11.16 -21.90
N GLU A 264 17.19 -11.30 -20.75
CA GLU A 264 17.12 -12.47 -19.87
C GLU A 264 17.15 -13.81 -20.63
N TYR A 265 18.21 -14.02 -21.41
CA TYR A 265 18.33 -15.16 -22.33
C TYR A 265 18.24 -16.52 -21.62
N HIS A 266 18.56 -16.58 -20.32
CA HIS A 266 18.40 -17.79 -19.51
C HIS A 266 16.94 -18.30 -19.45
N ASN A 267 15.95 -17.43 -19.68
CA ASN A 267 14.53 -17.77 -19.68
C ASN A 267 14.10 -18.37 -21.03
N SER A 268 13.42 -19.53 -20.99
CA SER A 268 12.96 -20.21 -22.21
C SER A 268 11.92 -19.40 -22.99
N ASP A 269 11.12 -18.60 -22.31
CA ASP A 269 10.02 -17.85 -22.94
C ASP A 269 10.58 -16.66 -23.69
N PHE A 270 11.58 -15.97 -23.12
CA PHE A 270 12.27 -14.86 -23.77
C PHE A 270 13.27 -15.28 -24.84
N SER A 271 13.72 -16.53 -24.82
CA SER A 271 14.66 -17.06 -25.82
C SER A 271 13.99 -17.97 -26.85
N GLY A 272 12.66 -18.12 -26.84
CA GLY A 272 11.94 -19.03 -27.75
C GLY A 272 12.44 -20.48 -27.70
N GLY A 273 12.85 -20.95 -26.52
CA GLY A 273 13.40 -22.28 -26.27
C GLY A 273 14.92 -22.43 -26.52
N TYR A 274 15.64 -21.35 -26.81
CA TYR A 274 17.10 -21.40 -27.06
C TYR A 274 17.96 -21.13 -25.80
N ASN A 275 17.37 -20.92 -24.63
CA ASN A 275 18.09 -20.63 -23.38
C ASN A 275 19.26 -21.58 -23.04
N LYS A 276 19.20 -22.84 -23.51
CA LYS A 276 20.27 -23.83 -23.32
C LYS A 276 21.31 -23.88 -24.45
N ASN A 277 21.26 -22.95 -25.40
CA ASN A 277 22.14 -22.89 -26.56
C ASN A 277 23.09 -21.70 -26.46
N PRO A 278 24.29 -21.86 -25.87
CA PRO A 278 25.23 -20.76 -25.67
C PRO A 278 25.81 -20.22 -26.98
N GLN A 279 25.88 -21.05 -28.04
CA GLN A 279 26.35 -20.62 -29.36
C GLN A 279 25.38 -19.62 -30.00
N VAL A 280 24.07 -19.80 -29.82
CA VAL A 280 23.06 -18.83 -30.29
C VAL A 280 23.21 -17.52 -29.53
N HIS A 281 23.31 -17.58 -28.19
CA HIS A 281 23.51 -16.39 -27.35
C HIS A 281 24.78 -15.60 -27.72
N ALA A 282 25.90 -16.30 -27.92
CA ALA A 282 27.16 -15.70 -28.33
C ALA A 282 27.06 -15.09 -29.73
N ASN A 283 26.32 -15.72 -30.66
CA ASN A 283 26.10 -15.14 -31.98
C ASN A 283 25.23 -13.89 -31.93
N LEU A 284 24.23 -13.78 -31.04
CA LEU A 284 23.50 -12.52 -30.87
C LEU A 284 24.46 -11.37 -30.52
N HIS A 285 25.35 -11.59 -29.56
CA HIS A 285 26.40 -10.63 -29.21
C HIS A 285 27.28 -10.27 -30.43
N ARG A 286 27.82 -11.27 -31.12
CA ARG A 286 28.70 -11.05 -32.30
C ARG A 286 28.04 -10.18 -33.36
N TYR A 287 26.86 -10.59 -33.81
CA TYR A 287 26.24 -9.99 -34.99
C TYR A 287 25.55 -8.65 -34.67
N ILE A 288 25.01 -8.46 -33.46
CA ILE A 288 24.54 -7.15 -33.02
C ILE A 288 25.73 -6.19 -32.88
N TYR A 289 26.82 -6.61 -32.22
CA TYR A 289 28.04 -5.80 -32.10
C TYR A 289 28.59 -5.41 -33.47
N ASN A 290 28.72 -6.35 -34.39
CA ASN A 290 29.20 -6.07 -35.75
C ASN A 290 28.29 -5.08 -36.49
N GLY A 291 26.97 -5.16 -36.31
CA GLY A 291 26.02 -4.22 -36.90
C GLY A 291 26.21 -2.80 -36.37
N VAL A 292 26.39 -2.67 -35.05
CA VAL A 292 26.73 -1.41 -34.37
C VAL A 292 28.06 -0.86 -34.88
N GLN A 293 29.12 -1.68 -34.89
CA GLN A 293 30.45 -1.24 -35.33
C GLN A 293 30.48 -0.87 -36.82
N SER A 294 29.74 -1.59 -37.67
CA SER A 294 29.61 -1.27 -39.09
C SER A 294 28.97 0.11 -39.30
N TYR A 295 27.94 0.44 -38.50
CA TYR A 295 27.33 1.77 -38.50
C TYR A 295 28.32 2.83 -38.00
N ASN A 296 28.94 2.62 -36.85
CA ASN A 296 29.91 3.54 -36.24
C ASN A 296 31.07 3.84 -37.20
N GLN A 297 31.64 2.82 -37.83
CA GLN A 297 32.72 2.98 -38.81
C GLN A 297 32.26 3.74 -40.06
N LYS A 298 31.05 3.45 -40.55
CA LYS A 298 30.52 4.07 -41.78
C LYS A 298 30.17 5.56 -41.58
N TYR A 299 29.65 5.92 -40.42
CA TYR A 299 29.10 7.26 -40.16
C TYR A 299 29.88 8.06 -39.11
N ASN A 300 31.00 7.52 -38.60
CA ASN A 300 31.82 8.12 -37.54
C ASN A 300 30.98 8.49 -36.30
N GLN A 301 30.26 7.51 -35.78
CA GLN A 301 29.39 7.60 -34.60
C GLN A 301 29.95 6.75 -33.44
N ASP A 302 29.38 6.91 -32.26
CA ASP A 302 29.79 6.23 -31.02
C ASP A 302 28.60 5.55 -30.32
N VAL A 303 27.91 4.68 -31.05
CA VAL A 303 26.82 3.86 -30.51
C VAL A 303 27.41 2.67 -29.76
N SER A 304 26.94 2.41 -28.54
CA SER A 304 27.44 1.31 -27.70
C SER A 304 26.63 0.02 -27.87
N ALA A 305 27.28 -1.13 -27.80
CA ALA A 305 26.60 -2.41 -27.61
C ALA A 305 26.61 -2.81 -26.13
N VAL A 306 25.47 -3.20 -25.58
CA VAL A 306 25.29 -3.52 -24.16
C VAL A 306 24.96 -5.01 -24.03
N GLY A 307 25.78 -5.77 -23.30
CA GLY A 307 25.70 -7.22 -23.25
C GLY A 307 24.98 -7.78 -22.02
N PHE A 308 24.52 -9.02 -22.18
CA PHE A 308 23.90 -9.91 -21.18
C PHE A 308 22.48 -9.56 -20.74
N ALA A 309 22.22 -8.40 -20.13
CA ALA A 309 20.86 -8.04 -19.64
C ALA A 309 20.21 -9.19 -18.84
N GLU A 310 20.92 -9.65 -17.80
CA GLU A 310 20.52 -10.81 -16.99
C GLU A 310 20.45 -10.47 -15.50
N ASP A 311 19.63 -11.24 -14.81
CA ASP A 311 19.43 -11.25 -13.37
C ASP A 311 20.33 -12.28 -12.64
N TRP A 312 20.03 -12.56 -11.37
CA TRP A 312 20.71 -13.59 -10.59
C TRP A 312 20.56 -15.01 -11.18
N TRP A 313 19.45 -15.32 -11.87
CA TRP A 313 19.26 -16.63 -12.48
C TRP A 313 20.19 -16.83 -13.67
N GLY A 314 20.38 -15.80 -14.51
CA GLY A 314 21.32 -15.84 -15.62
C GLY A 314 22.80 -15.94 -15.21
N PHE A 315 23.22 -15.18 -14.19
CA PHE A 315 24.61 -15.13 -13.73
C PHE A 315 25.00 -16.17 -12.67
N GLY A 316 24.09 -16.44 -11.73
CA GLY A 316 24.38 -17.18 -10.50
C GLY A 316 23.81 -18.60 -10.45
N VAL A 317 22.63 -18.82 -11.03
CA VAL A 317 21.91 -20.11 -10.93
C VAL A 317 22.15 -20.99 -12.16
N THR A 318 22.03 -20.43 -13.35
CA THR A 318 22.26 -21.14 -14.61
C THR A 318 23.69 -20.98 -15.11
N THR A 319 24.04 -21.65 -16.21
CA THR A 319 25.32 -21.46 -16.89
C THR A 319 25.19 -20.53 -18.11
N ALA A 320 24.04 -19.88 -18.33
CA ALA A 320 23.73 -19.16 -19.57
C ALA A 320 24.78 -18.09 -19.91
N VAL A 321 25.12 -17.22 -18.96
CA VAL A 321 26.14 -16.18 -19.15
C VAL A 321 27.54 -16.78 -19.26
N ASN A 322 27.89 -17.70 -18.36
CA ASN A 322 29.24 -18.30 -18.35
C ASN A 322 29.53 -19.05 -19.65
N ASP A 323 28.57 -19.83 -20.15
CA ASP A 323 28.74 -20.59 -21.38
C ASP A 323 28.73 -19.66 -22.61
N CYS A 324 27.93 -18.59 -22.62
CA CYS A 324 28.03 -17.55 -23.64
C CYS A 324 29.42 -16.91 -23.66
N LEU A 325 29.95 -16.51 -22.50
CA LEU A 325 31.30 -15.93 -22.39
C LEU A 325 32.40 -16.88 -22.89
N LYS A 326 32.30 -18.19 -22.61
CA LYS A 326 33.22 -19.21 -23.15
C LYS A 326 33.15 -19.29 -24.67
N GLU A 327 31.94 -19.25 -25.23
CA GLU A 327 31.74 -19.27 -26.68
C GLU A 327 32.27 -17.99 -27.34
N LEU A 328 32.18 -16.83 -26.68
CA LEU A 328 32.80 -15.58 -27.14
C LEU A 328 34.33 -15.59 -27.01
N ASN A 329 34.89 -16.42 -26.13
CA ASN A 329 36.32 -16.73 -26.02
C ASN A 329 37.22 -15.48 -25.83
N GLY A 330 36.79 -14.54 -24.98
CA GLY A 330 37.53 -13.31 -24.66
C GLY A 330 37.52 -12.24 -25.76
N GLU A 331 36.81 -12.46 -26.87
CA GLU A 331 36.66 -11.46 -27.93
C GLU A 331 35.68 -10.35 -27.52
N LYS A 332 35.99 -9.10 -27.85
CA LYS A 332 35.16 -7.95 -27.47
C LYS A 332 33.93 -7.84 -28.38
N TYR A 333 32.76 -8.16 -27.84
CA TYR A 333 31.46 -8.02 -28.52
C TYR A 333 30.41 -7.25 -27.71
N PHE A 334 30.85 -6.47 -26.73
CA PHE A 334 30.03 -5.55 -25.96
C PHE A 334 30.94 -4.48 -25.34
N ASP A 335 30.38 -3.30 -25.09
CA ASP A 335 31.05 -2.15 -24.48
C ASP A 335 30.64 -1.97 -23.02
N TYR A 336 29.42 -2.40 -22.66
CA TYR A 336 28.87 -2.40 -21.31
C TYR A 336 28.37 -3.79 -20.92
N VAL A 337 28.37 -4.08 -19.62
CA VAL A 337 27.65 -5.21 -19.04
C VAL A 337 26.36 -4.72 -18.39
N SER A 338 25.25 -5.29 -18.82
CA SER A 338 23.93 -5.00 -18.28
C SER A 338 23.49 -6.06 -17.28
N LEU A 339 22.94 -5.61 -16.14
CA LEU A 339 22.50 -6.42 -15.02
C LEU A 339 21.10 -6.03 -14.57
N HIS A 340 20.31 -7.01 -14.11
CA HIS A 340 19.01 -6.82 -13.48
C HIS A 340 19.08 -7.17 -11.99
N PRO A 341 19.64 -6.30 -11.13
CA PRO A 341 19.87 -6.61 -9.72
C PRO A 341 18.60 -6.42 -8.86
N TYR A 342 17.53 -7.13 -9.21
CA TYR A 342 16.35 -7.24 -8.35
C TYR A 342 16.70 -7.95 -7.03
N ALA A 343 16.04 -7.53 -5.96
CA ALA A 343 16.16 -8.22 -4.68
C ALA A 343 15.42 -9.57 -4.73
N GLU A 344 15.92 -10.59 -4.05
CA GLU A 344 15.19 -11.86 -3.88
C GLU A 344 13.88 -11.63 -3.11
N ASP A 345 13.94 -10.67 -2.19
CA ASP A 345 12.88 -10.24 -1.32
C ASP A 345 12.56 -8.77 -1.63
N PHE A 346 11.58 -8.56 -2.50
CA PHE A 346 11.10 -7.22 -2.88
C PHE A 346 10.53 -6.41 -1.70
N SER A 347 10.42 -6.97 -0.49
CA SER A 347 10.09 -6.16 0.70
C SER A 347 11.29 -5.36 1.25
N LYS A 348 12.51 -5.68 0.78
CA LYS A 348 13.77 -5.12 1.27
C LYS A 348 14.39 -4.09 0.32
N PRO A 349 15.20 -3.16 0.87
CA PRO A 349 15.90 -2.18 0.07
C PRO A 349 17.17 -2.77 -0.55
N PHE A 350 17.59 -2.17 -1.67
CA PHE A 350 18.72 -2.61 -2.50
C PHE A 350 20.04 -2.75 -1.73
N GLU A 351 20.32 -1.86 -0.78
CA GLU A 351 21.63 -1.78 -0.12
C GLU A 351 21.87 -2.88 0.92
N THR A 352 20.79 -3.48 1.43
CA THR A 352 20.86 -4.51 2.47
C THR A 352 20.82 -5.92 1.90
N ASP A 353 20.45 -6.08 0.63
CA ASP A 353 20.29 -7.38 -0.01
C ASP A 353 21.64 -8.04 -0.35
N ALA A 354 21.82 -9.28 0.13
CA ALA A 354 23.03 -10.05 -0.10
C ALA A 354 23.08 -10.65 -1.51
N GLN A 355 21.94 -11.00 -2.11
CA GLN A 355 21.83 -11.54 -3.46
C GLN A 355 22.28 -10.49 -4.49
N VAL A 356 21.88 -9.23 -4.33
CA VAL A 356 22.37 -8.11 -5.16
C VAL A 356 23.90 -8.03 -5.14
N LYS A 357 24.51 -8.06 -3.95
CA LYS A 357 25.97 -8.02 -3.80
C LYS A 357 26.65 -9.24 -4.40
N ASN A 358 26.02 -10.41 -4.28
CA ASN A 358 26.50 -11.65 -4.87
C ASN A 358 26.43 -11.60 -6.40
N LEU A 359 25.36 -11.03 -6.99
CA LEU A 359 25.23 -10.86 -8.43
C LEU A 359 26.38 -10.03 -8.99
N LEU A 360 26.65 -8.88 -8.38
CA LEU A 360 27.75 -8.00 -8.79
C LEU A 360 29.11 -8.72 -8.72
N SER A 361 29.35 -9.43 -7.61
CA SER A 361 30.59 -10.21 -7.42
C SER A 361 30.70 -11.35 -8.43
N LYS A 362 29.57 -12.00 -8.75
CA LYS A 362 29.53 -13.12 -9.68
C LYS A 362 29.76 -12.68 -11.12
N ALA A 363 29.19 -11.55 -11.52
CA ALA A 363 29.44 -10.95 -12.82
C ALA A 363 30.95 -10.71 -13.03
N ASP A 364 31.63 -10.13 -12.03
CA ASP A 364 33.08 -9.90 -12.07
C ASP A 364 33.89 -11.18 -12.16
N GLU A 365 33.52 -12.20 -11.38
CA GLU A 365 34.16 -13.51 -11.43
C GLU A 365 34.06 -14.11 -12.84
N LEU A 366 32.85 -14.14 -13.41
CA LEU A 366 32.61 -14.74 -14.72
C LEU A 366 33.33 -14.00 -15.85
N LEU A 367 33.37 -12.66 -15.81
CA LEU A 367 34.13 -11.86 -16.77
C LEU A 367 35.62 -12.24 -16.72
N VAL A 368 36.23 -12.24 -15.52
CA VAL A 368 37.66 -12.50 -15.35
C VAL A 368 38.04 -13.92 -15.75
N VAL A 369 37.26 -14.92 -15.32
CA VAL A 369 37.54 -16.33 -15.62
C VAL A 369 37.48 -16.61 -17.14
N ASN A 370 36.67 -15.85 -17.87
CA ASN A 370 36.54 -15.96 -19.32
C ASN A 370 37.41 -14.96 -20.10
N GLY A 371 38.39 -14.32 -19.45
CA GLY A 371 39.41 -13.50 -20.12
C GLY A 371 39.03 -12.03 -20.36
N TYR A 372 37.95 -11.54 -19.75
CA TYR A 372 37.54 -10.14 -19.84
C TYR A 372 38.06 -9.31 -18.65
N SER A 373 38.08 -7.99 -18.82
CA SER A 373 38.31 -7.06 -17.71
C SER A 373 37.10 -7.07 -16.77
N LYS A 374 37.33 -7.07 -15.45
CA LYS A 374 36.28 -6.80 -14.46
C LYS A 374 35.81 -5.34 -14.43
N ASN A 375 36.58 -4.43 -15.05
CA ASN A 375 36.28 -2.99 -15.08
C ASN A 375 35.52 -2.59 -16.36
N ILE A 376 34.79 -3.51 -16.98
CA ILE A 376 33.89 -3.13 -18.08
C ILE A 376 32.76 -2.29 -17.45
N PRO A 377 32.46 -1.10 -18.02
CA PRO A 377 31.36 -0.26 -17.56
C PRO A 377 30.05 -1.05 -17.40
N ARG A 378 29.27 -0.73 -16.36
CA ARG A 378 28.03 -1.44 -16.05
C ARG A 378 26.80 -0.55 -16.17
N ILE A 379 25.70 -1.15 -16.58
CA ILE A 379 24.37 -0.57 -16.58
C ILE A 379 23.47 -1.47 -15.75
N PHE A 380 22.62 -0.88 -14.90
CA PHE A 380 21.48 -1.60 -14.36
C PHE A 380 20.28 -1.29 -15.26
N SER A 381 20.02 -2.12 -16.25
CA SER A 381 18.96 -1.90 -17.25
C SER A 381 17.56 -2.16 -16.69
N GLU A 382 17.48 -2.85 -15.55
CA GLU A 382 16.28 -3.03 -14.77
C GLU A 382 16.60 -3.05 -13.27
N LEU A 383 15.91 -2.20 -12.52
CA LEU A 383 15.89 -2.18 -11.06
C LEU A 383 14.57 -1.55 -10.62
N GLY A 384 13.92 -2.08 -9.60
CA GLY A 384 12.69 -1.47 -9.10
C GLY A 384 11.96 -2.34 -8.09
N TRP A 385 10.84 -1.80 -7.62
CA TRP A 385 9.92 -2.45 -6.70
C TRP A 385 8.50 -2.28 -7.19
N ASP A 386 7.67 -3.31 -7.02
CA ASP A 386 6.25 -3.24 -7.28
C ASP A 386 5.45 -2.88 -6.03
N ASP A 387 4.25 -2.37 -6.26
CA ASP A 387 3.35 -1.97 -5.18
C ASP A 387 2.90 -3.19 -4.34
N TYR A 388 2.68 -4.37 -4.93
CA TYR A 388 2.15 -5.54 -4.21
C TYR A 388 3.14 -6.08 -3.17
N SER A 389 4.39 -6.32 -3.55
CA SER A 389 5.43 -6.81 -2.63
C SER A 389 5.76 -5.83 -1.51
N LEU A 390 5.45 -4.54 -1.70
CA LEU A 390 5.56 -3.49 -0.68
C LEU A 390 4.26 -3.25 0.09
N SER A 391 3.28 -4.16 0.03
CA SER A 391 1.97 -4.01 0.70
C SER A 391 1.24 -2.71 0.33
N TYR A 392 1.42 -2.26 -0.91
CA TYR A 392 0.93 -1.01 -1.49
C TYR A 392 1.45 0.26 -0.80
N ASP A 393 2.55 0.17 -0.04
CA ASP A 393 3.25 1.33 0.50
C ASP A 393 4.07 2.02 -0.60
N GLN A 394 3.40 2.95 -1.30
CA GLN A 394 4.03 3.73 -2.37
C GLN A 394 5.08 4.73 -1.84
N GLU A 395 5.03 5.13 -0.56
CA GLU A 395 6.04 5.99 0.06
C GLU A 395 7.36 5.22 0.27
N LYS A 396 7.25 3.96 0.71
CA LYS A 396 8.37 3.03 0.82
C LYS A 396 9.01 2.76 -0.53
N LYS A 397 8.20 2.53 -1.58
CA LYS A 397 8.69 2.40 -2.97
C LYS A 397 9.50 3.63 -3.41
N ALA A 398 9.00 4.84 -3.10
CA ALA A 398 9.70 6.07 -3.40
C ALA A 398 11.06 6.17 -2.69
N ALA A 399 11.10 5.86 -1.40
CA ALA A 399 12.32 5.87 -0.61
C ALA A 399 13.34 4.85 -1.13
N TYR A 400 12.93 3.60 -1.37
CA TYR A 400 13.80 2.54 -1.87
C TYR A 400 14.41 2.88 -3.23
N THR A 401 13.59 3.37 -4.15
CA THR A 401 14.03 3.73 -5.50
C THR A 401 15.12 4.79 -5.44
N VAL A 402 14.86 5.92 -4.77
CA VAL A 402 15.83 7.03 -4.71
C VAL A 402 17.11 6.62 -3.98
N ARG A 403 17.00 5.86 -2.89
CA ARG A 403 18.16 5.35 -2.15
C ARG A 403 19.02 4.41 -3.01
N ALA A 404 18.40 3.52 -3.79
CA ALA A 404 19.15 2.61 -4.65
C ALA A 404 19.95 3.34 -5.73
N HIS A 405 19.39 4.40 -6.33
CA HIS A 405 20.15 5.28 -7.25
C HIS A 405 21.33 5.95 -6.54
N ALA A 406 21.11 6.49 -5.34
CA ALA A 406 22.17 7.12 -4.57
C ALA A 406 23.28 6.12 -4.18
N TYR A 407 22.90 4.92 -3.75
CA TYR A 407 23.84 3.86 -3.37
C TYR A 407 24.63 3.34 -4.56
N ALA A 408 23.99 3.14 -5.71
CA ALA A 408 24.67 2.74 -6.94
C ALA A 408 25.73 3.77 -7.36
N GLN A 409 25.41 5.07 -7.26
CA GLN A 409 26.36 6.13 -7.56
C GLN A 409 27.48 6.25 -6.51
N ALA A 410 27.14 6.20 -5.21
CA ALA A 410 28.09 6.36 -4.12
C ALA A 410 29.13 5.23 -4.04
N ASN A 411 28.79 4.05 -4.58
CA ASN A 411 29.66 2.87 -4.60
C ASN A 411 30.18 2.50 -6.00
N ASP A 412 29.95 3.36 -7.01
CA ASP A 412 30.41 3.14 -8.40
C ASP A 412 29.97 1.78 -8.98
N LEU A 413 28.69 1.43 -8.75
CA LEU A 413 28.16 0.11 -9.12
C LEU A 413 27.70 0.04 -10.58
N ALA A 414 27.16 1.15 -11.11
CA ALA A 414 26.67 1.30 -12.46
C ALA A 414 26.76 2.76 -12.94
N ASP A 415 26.99 2.94 -14.24
CA ASP A 415 27.02 4.27 -14.87
C ASP A 415 25.62 4.85 -15.03
N ILE A 416 24.66 3.99 -15.38
CA ILE A 416 23.25 4.31 -15.59
C ILE A 416 22.41 3.25 -14.87
N VAL A 417 21.38 3.70 -14.16
CA VAL A 417 20.40 2.84 -13.51
C VAL A 417 19.02 3.14 -14.10
N TYR A 418 18.34 2.11 -14.59
CA TYR A 418 17.03 2.20 -15.21
C TYR A 418 15.97 1.64 -14.26
N ASN A 419 15.02 2.50 -13.88
CA ASN A 419 13.88 2.05 -13.08
C ASN A 419 12.92 1.22 -13.94
N TYR A 420 12.60 0.00 -13.51
CA TYR A 420 11.53 -0.81 -14.08
C TYR A 420 10.25 -0.56 -13.25
N ALA A 421 9.20 0.07 -13.77
CA ALA A 421 9.02 0.63 -15.12
C ALA A 421 8.36 2.02 -15.08
N PHE A 422 8.15 2.64 -16.25
CA PHE A 422 7.53 3.96 -16.30
C PHE A 422 6.05 3.93 -15.90
N THR A 423 5.23 3.10 -16.56
CA THR A 423 3.77 3.01 -16.38
C THR A 423 3.37 1.64 -15.87
N ASP A 424 2.34 1.57 -15.02
CA ASP A 424 1.77 0.30 -14.53
C ASP A 424 1.18 -0.58 -15.65
N TYR A 425 1.01 -1.87 -15.34
CA TYR A 425 0.50 -2.92 -16.23
C TYR A 425 -0.82 -3.47 -15.68
N LEU A 426 -1.86 -2.64 -15.63
CA LEU A 426 -3.06 -3.02 -14.88
C LEU A 426 -3.83 -4.22 -15.45
N GLU A 427 -3.60 -4.65 -16.68
CA GLU A 427 -4.12 -5.95 -17.18
C GLU A 427 -3.48 -7.15 -16.50
N TYR A 428 -2.29 -6.99 -15.91
CA TYR A 428 -1.67 -8.02 -15.09
C TYR A 428 -2.16 -7.98 -13.65
N LEU A 429 -2.99 -7.01 -13.22
CA LEU A 429 -3.52 -6.99 -11.86
C LEU A 429 -4.16 -8.32 -11.44
N GLU A 430 -4.79 -9.00 -12.40
CA GLU A 430 -5.51 -10.25 -12.15
C GLU A 430 -4.63 -11.50 -12.28
N THR A 431 -3.54 -11.43 -13.06
CA THR A 431 -2.71 -12.60 -13.39
C THR A 431 -1.32 -12.57 -12.77
N SER A 432 -0.82 -11.38 -12.45
CA SER A 432 0.45 -11.13 -11.75
C SER A 432 0.43 -9.72 -11.13
N PRO A 433 -0.10 -9.58 -9.89
CA PRO A 433 -0.12 -8.30 -9.17
C PRO A 433 1.27 -7.64 -9.05
N VAL A 434 2.31 -8.46 -8.94
CA VAL A 434 3.72 -8.03 -8.94
C VAL A 434 4.05 -7.30 -10.24
N GLN A 435 3.78 -7.90 -11.40
CA GLN A 435 4.04 -7.25 -12.70
C GLN A 435 3.17 -6.01 -12.91
N ALA A 436 1.97 -5.96 -12.32
CA ALA A 436 1.06 -4.84 -12.48
C ALA A 436 1.57 -3.53 -11.86
N GLY A 437 2.28 -3.62 -10.73
CA GLY A 437 2.55 -2.49 -9.84
C GLY A 437 3.92 -1.83 -9.95
N PHE A 438 4.74 -2.10 -10.96
CA PHE A 438 6.11 -1.54 -11.07
C PHE A 438 6.17 -0.08 -11.54
N GLY A 439 5.12 0.46 -12.14
CA GLY A 439 5.11 1.80 -12.72
C GLY A 439 5.45 2.89 -11.70
N ILE A 440 6.12 3.96 -12.15
CA ILE A 440 6.25 5.21 -11.39
C ILE A 440 5.08 6.17 -11.66
N VAL A 441 4.32 5.94 -12.74
CA VAL A 441 3.03 6.58 -13.01
C VAL A 441 1.92 5.53 -13.11
N GLU A 442 0.71 5.90 -12.72
CA GLU A 442 -0.51 5.08 -12.85
C GLU A 442 -0.78 4.77 -14.34
N SER A 443 -1.53 3.69 -14.60
CA SER A 443 -1.82 3.23 -15.97
C SER A 443 -2.52 4.26 -16.85
N TYR A 444 -2.39 4.06 -18.16
CA TYR A 444 -3.05 4.87 -19.19
C TYR A 444 -4.51 4.43 -19.44
N ASP A 445 -4.97 3.32 -18.85
CA ASP A 445 -6.33 2.80 -18.99
C ASP A 445 -7.29 3.51 -18.02
N SER A 446 -7.99 4.53 -18.53
CA SER A 446 -8.99 5.30 -17.78
C SER A 446 -10.18 4.48 -17.28
N SER A 447 -10.38 3.25 -17.76
CA SER A 447 -11.43 2.37 -17.23
C SER A 447 -11.03 1.74 -15.89
N ARG A 448 -9.72 1.69 -15.59
CA ARG A 448 -9.17 1.08 -14.36
C ARG A 448 -8.68 2.11 -13.34
N VAL A 449 -8.31 3.31 -13.78
CA VAL A 449 -7.86 4.41 -12.90
C VAL A 449 -8.58 5.72 -13.22
N GLU A 450 -8.91 6.48 -12.18
CA GLU A 450 -9.66 7.73 -12.28
C GLU A 450 -8.88 8.84 -13.00
N VAL A 451 -7.56 8.92 -12.76
CA VAL A 451 -6.66 9.89 -13.40
C VAL A 451 -5.49 9.13 -14.06
N PRO A 452 -5.59 8.80 -15.35
CA PRO A 452 -4.52 8.14 -16.08
C PRO A 452 -3.22 8.95 -16.06
N TYR A 453 -2.08 8.27 -16.02
CA TYR A 453 -0.74 8.88 -15.94
C TYR A 453 -0.45 9.69 -14.67
N LEU A 454 -1.30 9.64 -13.65
CA LEU A 454 -0.99 10.30 -12.38
C LEU A 454 0.35 9.78 -11.82
N GLY A 455 1.23 10.68 -11.41
CA GLY A 455 2.49 10.30 -10.78
C GLY A 455 2.25 9.62 -9.43
N LYS A 456 2.96 8.52 -9.19
CA LYS A 456 3.05 7.93 -7.84
C LYS A 456 4.04 8.75 -6.98
N PRO A 457 4.06 8.57 -5.65
CA PRO A 457 5.08 9.14 -4.77
C PRO A 457 6.51 9.04 -5.31
N VAL A 458 6.88 7.90 -5.91
CA VAL A 458 8.19 7.66 -6.52
C VAL A 458 8.50 8.62 -7.67
N TYR A 459 7.52 9.00 -8.49
CA TYR A 459 7.70 9.99 -9.57
C TYR A 459 8.07 11.37 -9.01
N VAL A 460 7.45 11.78 -7.91
CA VAL A 460 7.74 13.07 -7.24
C VAL A 460 9.11 13.05 -6.57
N ALA A 461 9.44 11.97 -5.85
CA ALA A 461 10.73 11.82 -5.19
C ALA A 461 11.90 11.76 -6.19
N LEU A 462 11.72 11.02 -7.30
CA LEU A 462 12.69 10.97 -8.40
C LEU A 462 12.85 12.33 -9.09
N SER A 463 11.78 13.11 -9.23
CA SER A 463 11.86 14.45 -9.80
C SER A 463 12.76 15.37 -8.96
N TYR A 464 12.64 15.33 -7.63
CA TYR A 464 13.52 16.10 -6.76
C TYR A 464 14.95 15.55 -6.73
N TRP A 465 15.11 14.22 -6.70
CA TRP A 465 16.42 13.58 -6.86
C TRP A 465 17.12 14.04 -8.14
N ASN A 466 16.45 13.98 -9.29
CA ASN A 466 17.00 14.41 -10.58
C ASN A 466 17.25 15.91 -10.62
N ASN A 467 16.40 16.73 -9.97
CA ASN A 467 16.70 18.13 -9.78
C ASN A 467 18.04 18.31 -9.07
N LEU A 468 18.31 17.64 -7.95
CA LEU A 468 19.60 17.79 -7.29
C LEU A 468 20.77 17.13 -8.05
N MET A 469 20.50 16.04 -8.76
CA MET A 469 21.53 15.11 -9.24
C MET A 469 21.86 15.23 -10.73
N ALA A 470 21.15 16.02 -11.51
CA ALA A 470 21.60 16.31 -12.87
C ALA A 470 22.96 17.05 -12.87
N ASP A 471 23.92 16.49 -13.61
CA ASP A 471 25.33 16.93 -13.67
C ASP A 471 26.04 17.00 -12.30
N ASN A 472 25.67 16.11 -11.37
CA ASN A 472 26.28 16.04 -10.06
C ASN A 472 27.62 15.28 -10.05
N THR A 473 28.39 15.47 -8.97
CA THR A 473 29.55 14.64 -8.63
C THR A 473 29.42 14.09 -7.22
N PHE A 474 29.57 12.78 -7.04
CA PHE A 474 29.72 12.19 -5.71
C PHE A 474 31.07 12.56 -5.10
N VAL A 475 31.07 12.99 -3.84
CA VAL A 475 32.28 13.42 -3.13
C VAL A 475 32.78 12.33 -2.19
N LYS A 476 31.92 11.88 -1.26
CA LYS A 476 32.26 10.86 -0.25
C LYS A 476 31.04 10.41 0.55
N SER A 477 31.15 9.25 1.20
CA SER A 477 30.30 8.90 2.33
C SER A 477 30.78 9.60 3.60
N ILE A 478 29.85 10.09 4.41
CA ILE A 478 30.10 10.67 5.73
C ILE A 478 29.83 9.57 6.75
N GLU A 479 30.82 9.30 7.60
CA GLU A 479 30.72 8.28 8.65
C GLU A 479 29.72 8.71 9.72
N THR A 480 28.91 7.75 10.17
CA THR A 480 27.90 7.92 11.22
C THR A 480 28.17 6.94 12.35
N ASP A 481 27.79 7.31 13.57
CA ASP A 481 27.79 6.44 14.75
C ASP A 481 26.46 5.66 14.89
N ILE A 482 25.61 5.72 13.87
CA ILE A 482 24.28 5.10 13.85
C ILE A 482 24.37 3.82 13.01
N GLU A 483 24.06 2.68 13.63
CA GLU A 483 23.95 1.40 12.93
C GLU A 483 22.87 1.49 11.85
N ASN A 484 23.07 0.78 10.72
CA ASN A 484 22.12 0.73 9.60
C ASN A 484 21.73 2.12 9.06
N SER A 485 22.64 3.09 9.02
CA SER A 485 22.39 4.41 8.43
C SER A 485 23.31 4.68 7.23
N TYR A 486 22.92 5.67 6.43
CA TYR A 486 23.73 6.21 5.35
C TYR A 486 23.78 7.73 5.41
N CYS A 487 24.90 8.29 4.94
CA CYS A 487 25.08 9.72 4.76
C CYS A 487 26.06 9.95 3.60
N TYR A 488 25.58 10.57 2.52
CA TYR A 488 26.35 10.79 1.29
C TYR A 488 26.48 12.28 1.00
N LEU A 489 27.68 12.70 0.60
CA LEU A 489 27.96 14.04 0.13
C LEU A 489 28.12 14.04 -1.39
N PHE A 490 27.33 14.84 -2.06
CA PHE A 490 27.43 15.16 -3.49
C PHE A 490 27.69 16.66 -3.68
N LYS A 491 28.13 17.00 -4.88
CA LYS A 491 28.15 18.37 -5.39
C LYS A 491 27.21 18.47 -6.58
N ASP A 492 26.30 19.43 -6.54
CA ASP A 492 25.41 19.69 -7.67
C ASP A 492 26.12 20.46 -8.79
N ARG A 493 25.40 20.70 -9.89
CA ARG A 493 25.88 21.46 -11.06
C ARG A 493 26.28 22.91 -10.79
N TYR A 494 25.91 23.45 -9.62
CA TYR A 494 26.28 24.79 -9.16
C TYR A 494 27.42 24.76 -8.12
N ASP A 495 28.07 23.60 -7.94
CA ASP A 495 29.11 23.34 -6.94
C ASP A 495 28.63 23.48 -5.48
N ARG A 496 27.31 23.41 -5.25
CA ARG A 496 26.73 23.39 -3.90
C ARG A 496 26.83 21.98 -3.33
N ASP A 497 27.06 21.89 -2.04
CA ASP A 497 27.06 20.62 -1.31
C ASP A 497 25.62 20.13 -1.10
N ILE A 498 25.43 18.84 -1.38
CA ILE A 498 24.20 18.11 -1.14
C ILE A 498 24.51 16.94 -0.21
N ILE A 499 23.97 16.97 1.01
CA ILE A 499 24.04 15.83 1.94
C ILE A 499 22.71 15.09 1.87
N MET A 500 22.74 13.82 1.46
CA MET A 500 21.61 12.90 1.55
C MET A 500 21.83 11.95 2.72
N TYR A 501 20.84 11.76 3.58
CA TYR A 501 20.99 10.90 4.77
C TYR A 501 19.68 10.21 5.18
N GLY A 502 19.80 9.08 5.87
CA GLY A 502 18.65 8.29 6.35
C GLY A 502 19.05 6.95 6.97
N MET A 503 18.04 6.17 7.35
CA MET A 503 18.15 4.80 7.85
C MET A 503 17.96 3.80 6.69
N LEU A 504 18.63 2.66 6.78
CA LEU A 504 18.53 1.58 5.83
C LEU A 504 17.30 0.71 6.08
N ASN A 505 16.98 0.45 7.35
CA ASN A 505 15.86 -0.38 7.78
C ASN A 505 14.58 0.44 7.98
N ASP A 506 13.44 -0.16 7.65
CA ASP A 506 12.12 0.47 7.82
C ASP A 506 11.78 0.73 9.28
N GLY A 507 11.11 1.85 9.55
CA GLY A 507 10.65 2.23 10.88
C GLY A 507 11.74 2.61 11.88
N GLU A 508 13.01 2.38 11.58
CA GLU A 508 14.12 2.86 12.42
C GLU A 508 14.25 4.38 12.31
N THR A 509 14.49 5.03 13.46
CA THR A 509 14.73 6.46 13.52
C THR A 509 15.88 6.78 14.46
N ALA A 510 16.62 7.84 14.14
CA ALA A 510 17.67 8.36 15.01
C ALA A 510 17.79 9.87 14.89
N THR A 511 18.23 10.53 15.95
CA THR A 511 18.57 11.95 15.93
C THR A 511 20.06 12.12 16.13
N ARG A 512 20.69 12.95 15.29
CA ARG A 512 22.08 13.39 15.46
C ARG A 512 22.22 14.89 15.20
N TYR A 513 23.35 15.44 15.61
CA TYR A 513 23.70 16.83 15.36
C TYR A 513 24.93 16.91 14.47
N MET A 514 24.87 17.68 13.40
CA MET A 514 25.97 17.83 12.45
C MET A 514 26.44 19.27 12.40
N ASN A 515 27.75 19.46 12.59
CA ASN A 515 28.40 20.74 12.37
C ASN A 515 28.69 20.93 10.88
N LEU A 516 27.94 21.84 10.26
CA LEU A 516 28.04 22.17 8.83
C LEU A 516 28.97 23.36 8.56
N GLY A 517 29.45 24.01 9.62
CA GLY A 517 30.40 25.12 9.55
C GLY A 517 29.83 26.44 8.98
N VAL A 518 28.54 26.47 8.66
CA VAL A 518 27.79 27.61 8.12
C VAL A 518 26.55 27.94 8.95
N ASP A 519 26.11 29.20 8.85
CA ASP A 519 25.00 29.71 9.66
C ASP A 519 23.63 29.41 9.01
N TYR A 520 23.60 29.13 7.70
CA TYR A 520 22.38 28.87 6.94
C TYR A 520 22.57 27.66 6.03
N VAL A 521 21.57 26.77 6.03
CA VAL A 521 21.43 25.68 5.06
C VAL A 521 19.96 25.53 4.69
N THR A 522 19.69 24.89 3.55
CA THR A 522 18.35 24.43 3.20
C THR A 522 18.24 22.96 3.57
N MET A 523 17.22 22.59 4.35
CA MET A 523 16.90 21.18 4.63
C MET A 523 15.62 20.79 3.91
N ALA A 524 15.53 19.59 3.37
CA ALA A 524 14.35 19.12 2.65
C ALA A 524 14.04 17.65 2.94
N ASP A 525 12.76 17.29 2.84
CA ASP A 525 12.31 15.89 2.81
C ASP A 525 12.55 15.24 1.44
N MET A 526 12.09 14.00 1.26
CA MET A 526 12.30 13.25 0.02
C MET A 526 11.66 13.86 -1.23
N TYR A 527 10.66 14.74 -1.05
CA TYR A 527 9.93 15.40 -2.14
C TYR A 527 10.46 16.81 -2.45
N GLY A 528 11.41 17.30 -1.67
CA GLY A 528 11.95 18.64 -1.84
C GLY A 528 11.12 19.72 -1.17
N ASN A 529 10.40 19.43 -0.09
CA ASN A 529 9.78 20.46 0.76
C ASN A 529 10.87 21.19 1.57
N GLU A 530 11.53 22.12 0.89
CA GLU A 530 12.69 22.87 1.38
C GLU A 530 12.35 23.87 2.49
N GLN A 531 13.17 23.88 3.53
CA GLN A 531 13.12 24.83 4.64
C GLN A 531 14.51 25.40 4.91
N SER A 532 14.63 26.72 4.85
CA SER A 532 15.85 27.42 5.29
C SER A 532 15.98 27.31 6.81
N LYS A 533 17.09 26.73 7.29
CA LYS A 533 17.41 26.61 8.71
C LYS A 533 18.63 27.46 9.06
N LYS A 534 18.53 28.18 10.18
CA LYS A 534 19.63 28.96 10.74
C LYS A 534 20.18 28.27 12.00
N SER A 535 21.50 28.22 12.13
CA SER A 535 22.17 27.83 13.37
C SER A 535 23.23 28.86 13.77
N ASN A 536 23.24 29.28 15.04
CA ASN A 536 24.21 30.27 15.53
C ASN A 536 25.57 29.66 15.89
N ASP A 537 25.61 28.35 16.15
CA ASP A 537 26.84 27.60 16.41
C ASP A 537 27.20 26.64 15.27
N LYS A 538 26.47 26.75 14.14
CA LYS A 538 26.68 26.01 12.89
C LYS A 538 26.37 24.52 12.98
N ILE A 539 25.73 24.10 14.08
CA ILE A 539 25.33 22.72 14.34
C ILE A 539 23.83 22.58 14.07
N TYR A 540 23.46 21.57 13.31
CA TYR A 540 22.10 21.31 12.85
C TYR A 540 21.60 19.97 13.36
N LYS A 541 20.33 19.90 13.76
CA LYS A 541 19.64 18.65 14.13
C LYS A 541 19.24 17.90 12.85
N LEU A 542 19.67 16.65 12.73
CA LEU A 542 19.34 15.73 11.66
C LEU A 542 18.47 14.61 12.24
N ASN A 543 17.29 14.41 11.66
CA ASN A 543 16.42 13.27 11.97
C ASN A 543 16.61 12.23 10.86
N PHE A 544 17.25 11.12 11.19
CA PHE A 544 17.40 9.96 10.32
C PHE A 544 16.12 9.15 10.38
N THR A 545 15.56 8.86 9.22
CA THR A 545 14.36 8.03 9.00
C THR A 545 14.62 7.10 7.82
N ASP A 546 13.78 6.08 7.64
CA ASP A 546 13.79 5.21 6.46
C ASP A 546 13.56 5.97 5.12
N LYS A 547 12.86 7.11 5.17
CA LYS A 547 12.74 8.08 4.07
C LYS A 547 13.98 8.99 3.97
N PRO A 548 14.56 9.19 2.76
CA PRO A 548 15.74 10.05 2.61
C PRO A 548 15.44 11.51 2.92
N SER A 549 16.40 12.18 3.56
CA SER A 549 16.39 13.63 3.79
C SER A 549 17.61 14.29 3.16
N TYR A 550 17.48 15.58 2.85
CA TYR A 550 18.52 16.35 2.16
C TYR A 550 18.92 17.61 2.90
N ILE A 551 20.19 17.97 2.79
CA ILE A 551 20.72 19.30 3.15
C ILE A 551 21.42 19.87 1.92
N VAL A 552 21.09 21.10 1.56
CA VAL A 552 21.63 21.81 0.39
C VAL A 552 22.25 23.13 0.83
N GLY A 553 23.46 23.43 0.37
CA GLY A 553 24.17 24.67 0.72
C GLY A 553 25.65 24.64 0.40
N ASN A 554 26.37 25.70 0.75
CA ASN A 554 27.83 25.78 0.58
C ASN A 554 28.53 25.53 1.91
N MET A 555 28.62 24.27 2.33
CA MET A 555 29.07 23.89 3.67
C MET A 555 30.60 23.90 3.73
N ASN A 556 31.17 24.01 4.93
CA ASN A 556 32.61 23.86 5.13
C ASN A 556 32.95 22.98 6.35
N GLY A 557 31.94 22.27 6.87
CA GLY A 557 32.03 21.21 7.87
C GLY A 557 31.03 20.09 7.55
N TYR A 558 31.34 18.87 8.00
CA TYR A 558 30.52 17.66 7.76
C TYR A 558 30.61 16.69 8.95
N LYS A 559 30.76 17.22 10.17
CA LYS A 559 31.12 16.42 11.35
C LYS A 559 29.89 16.16 12.22
N ILE A 560 29.58 14.89 12.48
CA ILE A 560 28.59 14.52 13.52
C ILE A 560 29.19 14.80 14.90
N GLU A 561 28.42 15.51 15.74
CA GLU A 561 28.81 15.90 17.10
C GLU A 561 28.20 14.94 18.12
N GLU A 562 28.98 13.93 18.48
CA GLU A 562 28.64 12.98 19.56
C GLU A 562 28.46 13.72 20.90
N ASN A 563 27.36 13.44 21.60
CA ASN A 563 27.00 14.03 22.91
C ASN A 563 26.69 15.54 22.89
N TYR A 564 26.35 16.10 21.74
CA TYR A 564 25.88 17.48 21.67
C TYR A 564 24.46 17.63 22.27
N VAL A 565 24.33 18.44 23.32
CA VAL A 565 23.03 19.00 23.77
C VAL A 565 22.88 20.43 23.23
N PRO A 566 21.75 20.78 22.59
CA PRO A 566 21.47 22.15 22.17
C PRO A 566 21.52 23.15 23.33
N VAL A 567 21.86 24.40 23.03
CA VAL A 567 21.90 25.50 24.02
C VAL A 567 20.52 25.80 24.63
N GLU A 568 19.44 25.33 24.01
CA GLU A 568 18.07 25.67 24.38
C GLU A 568 17.34 24.55 25.13
N GLU A 569 17.91 23.33 25.21
CA GLU A 569 17.29 22.20 25.90
C GLU A 569 17.95 21.98 27.28
N HIS A 570 17.15 22.21 28.32
CA HIS A 570 17.50 21.99 29.72
C HIS A 570 16.51 21.03 30.33
N ILE A 571 16.99 20.04 31.08
CA ILE A 571 16.18 18.95 31.64
C ILE A 571 16.28 19.00 33.15
N ALA A 572 15.16 18.72 33.83
CA ALA A 572 15.10 18.50 35.27
C ALA A 572 14.19 17.30 35.57
N GLU A 573 14.74 16.26 36.18
CA GLU A 573 14.04 14.98 36.35
C GLU A 573 14.29 14.37 37.74
N GLN A 574 13.26 13.78 38.35
CA GLN A 574 13.40 12.98 39.56
C GLN A 574 13.93 11.58 39.19
N LYS A 575 15.11 11.23 39.69
CA LYS A 575 15.81 9.94 39.45
C LYS A 575 15.65 8.95 40.61
N GLY A 576 15.01 9.34 41.71
CA GLY A 576 14.75 8.49 42.87
C GLY A 576 14.01 9.25 43.96
N GLU A 577 13.80 8.62 45.12
CA GLU A 577 12.97 9.14 46.22
C GLU A 577 13.15 10.64 46.49
N ASN A 578 14.39 11.06 46.71
CA ASN A 578 14.74 12.46 46.92
C ASN A 578 15.71 12.99 45.87
N LYS A 579 16.07 12.17 44.88
CA LYS A 579 17.18 12.45 43.96
C LYS A 579 16.66 13.12 42.69
N VAL A 580 17.25 14.25 42.34
CA VAL A 580 16.95 15.04 41.14
C VAL A 580 18.22 15.19 40.32
N GLU A 581 18.08 15.06 39.01
CA GLU A 581 19.12 15.41 38.04
C GLU A 581 18.68 16.66 37.26
N ILE A 582 19.61 17.59 37.08
CA ILE A 582 19.47 18.70 36.15
C ILE A 582 20.63 18.67 35.15
N SER A 583 20.33 18.89 33.89
CA SER A 583 21.33 18.91 32.83
C SER A 583 20.96 19.89 31.72
N GLY A 584 21.96 20.33 30.95
CA GLY A 584 21.76 21.20 29.81
C GLY A 584 23.02 21.93 29.38
N ARG A 585 22.89 22.89 28.46
CA ARG A 585 24.02 23.66 27.93
C ARG A 585 23.74 25.16 27.97
N LEU A 586 24.57 25.93 28.67
CA LEU A 586 24.35 27.37 28.88
C LEU A 586 25.04 28.28 27.84
N GLY A 587 25.73 27.70 26.86
CA GLY A 587 26.46 28.44 25.82
C GLY A 587 27.57 27.60 25.20
N THR A 588 28.47 28.23 24.44
CA THR A 588 29.58 27.55 23.72
C THR A 588 30.92 27.55 24.47
N LYS A 589 30.96 28.08 25.70
CA LYS A 589 32.16 28.21 26.54
C LYS A 589 31.83 27.91 27.99
N SER A 590 32.86 27.60 28.79
CA SER A 590 32.72 27.46 30.24
C SER A 590 32.31 28.76 30.91
N GLY A 591 31.43 28.66 31.90
CA GLY A 591 31.07 29.77 32.76
C GLY A 591 30.11 29.40 33.89
N ALA A 592 29.98 30.34 34.81
CA ALA A 592 29.28 30.12 36.05
C ALA A 592 27.75 30.12 35.87
N TYR A 593 27.09 29.27 36.63
CA TYR A 593 25.64 29.20 36.67
C TYR A 593 25.14 29.06 38.10
N THR A 594 23.89 29.44 38.30
CA THR A 594 23.18 29.28 39.57
C THR A 594 21.87 28.57 39.31
N VAL A 595 21.57 27.55 40.10
CA VAL A 595 20.30 26.84 40.06
C VAL A 595 19.53 27.15 41.34
N ARG A 596 18.24 27.46 41.18
CA ARG A 596 17.31 27.66 42.29
C ARG A 596 16.02 26.90 42.04
N ILE A 597 15.55 26.22 43.08
CA ILE A 597 14.21 25.63 43.13
C ILE A 597 13.51 26.22 44.35
N TYR A 598 12.46 26.99 44.10
CA TYR A 598 11.64 27.59 45.15
C TYR A 598 10.53 26.63 45.58
N ALA A 599 10.10 26.74 46.83
CA ALA A 599 8.89 26.06 47.29
C ALA A 599 7.67 26.58 46.50
N LYS A 600 6.57 25.81 46.50
CA LYS A 600 5.34 26.16 45.78
C LYS A 600 4.89 27.58 46.15
N ASP A 601 4.52 28.37 45.14
CA ASP A 601 4.07 29.76 45.28
C ASP A 601 5.08 30.72 45.95
N ARG A 602 6.35 30.33 46.02
CA ARG A 602 7.46 31.18 46.50
C ARG A 602 8.35 31.63 45.35
N SER A 603 9.08 32.71 45.60
CA SER A 603 9.95 33.36 44.62
C SER A 603 11.15 34.02 45.30
N HIS A 604 12.00 34.64 44.49
CA HIS A 604 13.17 35.35 45.00
C HIS A 604 12.83 36.48 45.98
N SER A 605 11.69 37.17 45.81
CA SER A 605 11.31 38.28 46.70
C SER A 605 11.02 37.82 48.14
N ASP A 606 10.61 36.56 48.32
CA ASP A 606 10.27 35.98 49.62
C ASP A 606 11.51 35.68 50.48
N LEU A 607 12.71 35.74 49.91
CA LEU A 607 13.97 35.57 50.64
C LEU A 607 14.35 36.80 51.48
N SER A 608 13.81 37.98 51.15
CA SER A 608 14.16 39.25 51.80
C SER A 608 13.51 39.45 53.18
N THR A 609 12.52 38.63 53.53
CA THR A 609 11.68 38.78 54.74
C THR A 609 12.05 37.81 55.88
N LEU A 610 12.96 36.86 55.64
CA LEU A 610 13.31 35.81 56.59
C LEU A 610 14.56 36.17 57.40
N GLN A 611 14.37 36.85 58.53
CA GLN A 611 15.50 37.24 59.39
C GLN A 611 16.02 36.13 60.32
N ASN A 612 15.34 34.99 60.53
CA ASN A 612 15.80 33.95 61.48
C ASN A 612 15.09 32.55 61.39
N ALA A 613 14.71 32.05 60.21
CA ALA A 613 14.10 30.70 60.07
C ALA A 613 14.78 29.85 58.98
N ASN A 614 14.73 28.52 59.13
CA ASN A 614 15.30 27.55 58.19
C ASN A 614 14.89 27.88 56.74
N ASN A 615 15.88 28.20 55.91
CA ASN A 615 15.73 28.68 54.51
C ASN A 615 14.94 27.74 53.57
N LYS A 616 14.60 26.53 54.03
CA LYS A 616 13.96 25.45 53.26
C LYS A 616 12.46 25.66 52.99
N ASP A 617 11.78 26.53 53.75
CA ASP A 617 10.36 26.83 53.55
C ASP A 617 10.09 27.73 52.33
N VAL A 618 11.14 28.36 51.81
CA VAL A 618 11.10 29.24 50.63
C VAL A 618 11.98 28.71 49.50
N LEU A 619 13.18 28.19 49.80
CA LEU A 619 14.16 27.71 48.83
C LEU A 619 14.46 26.23 49.08
N LEU A 620 13.91 25.36 48.22
CA LEU A 620 14.07 23.91 48.30
C LEU A 620 15.47 23.47 47.90
N TYR A 621 16.06 24.15 46.91
CA TYR A 621 17.42 23.88 46.47
C TYR A 621 18.10 25.15 45.95
N PHE A 622 19.38 25.28 46.26
CA PHE A 622 20.28 26.27 45.72
C PHE A 622 21.65 25.67 45.56
N ASP A 623 22.21 25.82 44.36
CA ASP A 623 23.61 25.52 44.12
C ASP A 623 24.18 26.43 43.04
N GLN A 624 25.50 26.52 43.01
CA GLN A 624 26.25 27.22 41.99
C GLN A 624 27.28 26.28 41.39
N GLY A 625 27.43 26.34 40.08
CA GLY A 625 28.37 25.51 39.35
C GLY A 625 29.09 26.28 38.27
N VAL A 626 30.02 25.59 37.62
CA VAL A 626 30.71 26.06 36.43
C VAL A 626 30.50 24.99 35.38
N THR A 627 30.05 25.40 34.19
CA THR A 627 29.92 24.49 33.06
C THR A 627 31.29 23.99 32.61
N ASP A 628 31.32 22.86 31.92
CA ASP A 628 32.54 22.37 31.28
C ASP A 628 33.08 23.36 30.21
N LYS A 629 34.22 23.05 29.59
CA LYS A 629 34.83 23.89 28.56
C LYS A 629 33.90 24.27 27.39
N ASN A 630 32.87 23.47 27.14
CA ASN A 630 31.94 23.60 26.02
C ASN A 630 30.57 24.19 26.44
N GLY A 631 30.39 24.50 27.73
CA GLY A 631 29.15 25.09 28.25
C GLY A 631 28.14 24.09 28.81
N TYR A 632 28.48 22.81 28.93
CA TYR A 632 27.59 21.79 29.51
C TYR A 632 27.62 21.79 31.03
N TYR A 633 26.48 21.47 31.65
CA TYR A 633 26.41 21.07 33.05
C TYR A 633 25.54 19.83 33.20
N ASN A 634 25.92 18.98 34.14
CA ASN A 634 25.05 17.95 34.72
C ASN A 634 25.25 18.01 36.24
N LYS A 635 24.16 18.01 37.00
CA LYS A 635 24.20 18.02 38.45
C LYS A 635 23.09 17.15 39.02
N GLU A 636 23.50 16.20 39.86
CA GLU A 636 22.59 15.46 40.72
C GLU A 636 22.60 16.04 42.13
N PHE A 637 21.42 16.08 42.76
CA PHE A 637 21.26 16.53 44.14
C PHE A 637 20.01 15.92 44.77
N ASN A 638 19.93 16.02 46.10
CA ASN A 638 18.75 15.61 46.84
C ASN A 638 17.90 16.81 47.23
N ILE A 639 16.59 16.71 47.08
CA ILE A 639 15.62 17.69 47.61
C ILE A 639 14.66 17.01 48.57
N SER A 640 14.12 17.79 49.51
CA SER A 640 12.97 17.40 50.33
C SER A 640 11.85 18.37 49.99
N ALA A 641 10.91 17.90 49.19
CA ALA A 641 9.82 18.69 48.64
C ALA A 641 8.52 17.89 48.73
N LYS A 642 7.36 18.57 48.73
CA LYS A 642 6.07 17.91 48.60
C LYS A 642 5.82 17.50 47.16
N THR A 643 4.86 16.60 46.93
CA THR A 643 4.41 16.32 45.57
C THR A 643 3.90 17.60 44.90
N ASP A 644 4.60 18.06 43.86
CA ASP A 644 4.23 19.24 43.08
C ASP A 644 5.06 19.39 41.79
N THR A 645 4.73 20.39 40.98
CA THR A 645 5.54 20.82 39.84
C THR A 645 6.29 22.09 40.19
N TYR A 646 7.62 22.02 40.17
CA TYR A 646 8.51 23.11 40.55
C TYR A 646 9.19 23.72 39.32
N LYS A 647 9.29 25.05 39.28
CA LYS A 647 10.15 25.73 38.29
C LYS A 647 11.60 25.60 38.72
N VAL A 648 12.46 25.15 37.81
CA VAL A 648 13.91 25.10 38.02
C VAL A 648 14.52 26.33 37.34
N LEU A 649 14.86 27.33 38.15
CA LEU A 649 15.43 28.57 37.64
C LEU A 649 16.94 28.42 37.49
N ILE A 650 17.42 28.56 36.26
CA ILE A 650 18.83 28.45 35.92
C ILE A 650 19.28 29.80 35.40
N TYR A 651 20.09 30.50 36.20
CA TYR A 651 20.71 31.75 35.77
C TYR A 651 22.11 31.47 35.22
N SER A 652 22.32 31.87 33.97
CA SER A 652 23.62 31.79 33.31
C SER A 652 24.34 33.12 33.43
N LYS A 653 25.48 33.14 34.11
CA LYS A 653 26.36 34.32 34.12
C LYS A 653 26.98 34.59 32.75
N LEU A 654 27.11 33.56 31.91
CA LEU A 654 27.59 33.70 30.53
C LEU A 654 26.61 34.47 29.65
N LEU A 655 25.32 34.17 29.79
CA LEU A 655 24.28 34.81 28.99
C LEU A 655 23.70 36.06 29.67
N ASP A 656 24.10 36.32 30.91
CA ASP A 656 23.56 37.35 31.80
C ASP A 656 22.03 37.34 31.88
N LYS A 657 21.44 36.13 31.87
CA LYS A 657 19.99 35.93 31.90
C LYS A 657 19.62 34.59 32.53
N GLU A 658 18.35 34.50 32.93
CA GLU A 658 17.71 33.21 33.21
C GLU A 658 17.38 32.47 31.91
N ILE A 659 17.47 31.15 31.96
CA ILE A 659 17.10 30.27 30.86
C ILE A 659 15.58 30.25 30.68
N THR A 660 15.13 30.41 29.43
CA THR A 660 13.71 30.44 29.06
C THR A 660 13.45 29.63 27.77
N PRO A 661 12.47 28.70 27.76
CA PRO A 661 11.63 28.33 28.89
C PRO A 661 12.45 27.64 30.00
N ALA A 662 12.14 27.95 31.26
CA ALA A 662 12.79 27.30 32.40
C ALA A 662 12.31 25.84 32.49
N PRO A 663 13.21 24.87 32.74
CA PRO A 663 12.78 23.49 32.94
C PRO A 663 11.86 23.37 34.16
N THR A 664 10.89 22.48 34.06
CA THR A 664 9.99 22.12 35.16
C THR A 664 10.39 20.77 35.75
N LEU A 665 10.43 20.68 37.07
CA LEU A 665 10.60 19.44 37.81
C LEU A 665 9.24 19.01 38.38
N SER A 666 8.65 17.97 37.81
CA SER A 666 7.56 17.25 38.48
C SER A 666 8.17 16.34 39.54
N PHE A 667 7.95 16.65 40.81
CA PHE A 667 8.50 15.89 41.94
C PHE A 667 7.38 15.22 42.72
N ILE A 668 7.57 13.95 43.07
CA ILE A 668 6.64 13.16 43.87
C ILE A 668 7.32 12.77 45.19
N SER A 669 6.74 13.20 46.30
CA SER A 669 7.17 12.79 47.63
C SER A 669 6.73 11.35 47.88
N TYR A 670 7.67 10.49 48.30
CA TYR A 670 7.34 9.11 48.65
C TYR A 670 6.46 9.03 49.91
N GLU A 671 6.46 10.06 50.76
CA GLU A 671 5.51 10.15 51.88
C GLU A 671 4.08 10.37 51.39
N ASP A 672 3.89 11.24 50.38
CA ASP A 672 2.57 11.52 49.80
C ASP A 672 2.10 10.32 48.97
N LEU A 673 3.01 9.67 48.22
CA LEU A 673 2.74 8.41 47.54
C LEU A 673 2.31 7.31 48.53
N ALA A 674 3.07 7.10 49.61
CA ALA A 674 2.76 6.08 50.61
C ALA A 674 1.38 6.31 51.26
N LYS A 675 1.01 7.57 51.54
CA LYS A 675 -0.32 7.92 52.07
C LYS A 675 -1.42 7.57 51.07
N ALA A 676 -1.26 7.97 49.80
CA ALA A 676 -2.24 7.67 48.75
C ALA A 676 -2.38 6.16 48.54
N VAL A 677 -1.27 5.43 48.40
CA VAL A 677 -1.24 3.97 48.25
C VAL A 677 -1.89 3.25 49.42
N ASN A 678 -1.62 3.68 50.67
CA ASN A 678 -2.23 3.08 51.85
C ASN A 678 -3.76 3.27 51.88
N GLN A 679 -4.25 4.45 51.45
CA GLN A 679 -5.69 4.69 51.30
C GLN A 679 -6.30 3.79 50.22
N LEU A 680 -5.67 3.72 49.03
CA LEU A 680 -6.12 2.86 47.92
C LEU A 680 -6.19 1.39 48.35
N ASN A 681 -5.14 0.87 48.99
CA ASN A 681 -5.11 -0.50 49.52
C ASN A 681 -6.22 -0.74 50.55
N GLY A 682 -6.48 0.24 51.42
CA GLY A 682 -7.56 0.20 52.40
C GLY A 682 -8.94 0.11 51.75
N PHE A 683 -9.23 1.00 50.79
CA PHE A 683 -10.50 1.03 50.06
C PHE A 683 -10.71 -0.23 49.21
N ALA A 684 -9.67 -0.72 48.54
CA ALA A 684 -9.71 -1.98 47.79
C ALA A 684 -10.02 -3.17 48.71
N SER A 685 -9.38 -3.23 49.88
CA SER A 685 -9.61 -4.30 50.88
C SER A 685 -11.02 -4.26 51.48
N SER A 686 -11.61 -3.07 51.64
CA SER A 686 -12.99 -2.90 52.11
C SER A 686 -14.04 -2.93 50.99
N ASN A 687 -13.62 -3.15 49.74
CA ASN A 687 -14.48 -3.15 48.56
C ASN A 687 -15.26 -1.83 48.36
N ASP A 688 -14.60 -0.69 48.61
CA ASP A 688 -15.16 0.67 48.49
C ASP A 688 -14.62 1.38 47.23
N LEU A 689 -15.28 1.18 46.10
CA LEU A 689 -14.88 1.79 44.82
C LEU A 689 -15.03 3.33 44.83
N ALA A 690 -16.05 3.85 45.53
CA ALA A 690 -16.27 5.29 45.61
C ALA A 690 -15.13 5.98 46.38
N GLY A 691 -14.76 5.44 47.54
CA GLY A 691 -13.60 5.91 48.30
C GLY A 691 -12.29 5.77 47.53
N PHE A 692 -12.11 4.68 46.77
CA PHE A 692 -10.95 4.49 45.90
C PHE A 692 -10.88 5.54 44.79
N THR A 693 -12.00 5.80 44.12
CA THR A 693 -12.12 6.80 43.04
C THR A 693 -11.81 8.20 43.55
N ASP A 694 -12.42 8.59 44.68
CA ASP A 694 -12.12 9.85 45.34
C ASP A 694 -10.64 9.95 45.71
N CYS A 695 -10.03 8.86 46.19
CA CYS A 695 -8.61 8.83 46.52
C CYS A 695 -7.73 9.03 45.28
N VAL A 696 -8.01 8.34 44.16
CA VAL A 696 -7.27 8.51 42.91
C VAL A 696 -7.37 9.96 42.42
N ASN A 697 -8.59 10.49 42.30
CA ASN A 697 -8.83 11.85 41.81
C ASN A 697 -8.16 12.91 42.67
N ASN A 698 -8.17 12.75 43.99
CA ASN A 698 -7.54 13.69 44.91
C ASN A 698 -6.01 13.56 44.98
N ASN A 699 -5.43 12.45 44.48
CA ASN A 699 -4.00 12.16 44.60
C ASN A 699 -3.31 11.82 43.26
N MET A 700 -3.90 12.17 42.11
CA MET A 700 -3.36 11.83 40.78
C MET A 700 -1.87 12.17 40.65
N GLN A 701 -1.47 13.36 41.07
CA GLN A 701 -0.07 13.80 41.02
C GLN A 701 0.85 12.96 41.90
N ALA A 702 0.40 12.58 43.10
CA ALA A 702 1.19 11.74 44.03
C ALA A 702 1.32 10.29 43.54
N LEU A 703 0.35 9.82 42.77
CA LEU A 703 0.35 8.50 42.14
C LEU A 703 1.11 8.47 40.81
N GLY A 704 1.49 9.64 40.28
CA GLY A 704 2.16 9.78 38.98
C GLY A 704 1.23 9.61 37.78
N ILE A 705 -0.06 9.90 37.95
CA ILE A 705 -1.11 9.74 36.95
C ILE A 705 -1.34 11.08 36.23
N ASN A 706 -1.31 11.07 34.89
CA ASN A 706 -1.62 12.24 34.08
C ASN A 706 -3.09 12.30 33.68
N ILE A 707 -3.64 11.18 33.21
CA ILE A 707 -5.00 11.03 32.72
C ILE A 707 -5.46 9.62 33.10
N ILE A 708 -6.69 9.50 33.60
CA ILE A 708 -7.40 8.23 33.76
C ILE A 708 -8.90 8.53 33.78
N ASP A 709 -9.71 7.69 33.14
CA ASP A 709 -11.16 7.76 33.22
C ASP A 709 -11.73 6.83 34.31
N ASP A 710 -13.02 6.94 34.59
CA ASP A 710 -13.68 6.16 35.66
C ASP A 710 -13.54 4.65 35.43
N ASP A 711 -13.59 4.20 34.17
CA ASP A 711 -13.38 2.81 33.78
C ASP A 711 -11.94 2.33 34.09
N GLY A 712 -10.94 3.15 33.79
CA GLY A 712 -9.56 2.90 34.17
C GLY A 712 -9.36 2.84 35.69
N ILE A 713 -10.07 3.69 36.45
CA ILE A 713 -10.06 3.65 37.91
C ILE A 713 -10.67 2.35 38.43
N GLU A 714 -11.79 1.89 37.86
CA GLU A 714 -12.43 0.61 38.22
C GLU A 714 -11.50 -0.59 37.94
N ILE A 715 -10.81 -0.58 36.80
CA ILE A 715 -9.83 -1.61 36.44
C ILE A 715 -8.68 -1.65 37.44
N ALA A 716 -8.10 -0.48 37.76
CA ALA A 716 -7.04 -0.37 38.76
C ALA A 716 -7.52 -0.83 40.14
N PHE A 717 -8.75 -0.49 40.56
CA PHE A 717 -9.34 -0.95 41.81
C PHE A 717 -9.40 -2.48 41.90
N ASN A 718 -9.84 -3.15 40.82
CA ASN A 718 -9.91 -4.61 40.77
C ASN A 718 -8.52 -5.26 40.83
N ASP A 719 -7.53 -4.68 40.16
CA ASP A 719 -6.14 -5.15 40.22
C ASP A 719 -5.55 -5.00 41.63
N VAL A 720 -5.74 -3.85 42.29
CA VAL A 720 -5.24 -3.59 43.65
C VAL A 720 -5.92 -4.50 44.67
N LYS A 721 -7.21 -4.80 44.50
CA LYS A 721 -7.95 -5.73 45.35
C LYS A 721 -7.36 -7.15 45.31
N LYS A 722 -6.87 -7.59 44.16
CA LYS A 722 -6.18 -8.88 44.00
C LYS A 722 -4.75 -8.83 44.52
N LYS A 723 -4.05 -7.73 44.24
CA LYS A 723 -2.65 -7.54 44.57
C LYS A 723 -2.41 -6.12 45.11
N PRO A 724 -2.39 -5.96 46.45
CA PRO A 724 -2.13 -4.67 47.07
C PRO A 724 -0.83 -4.02 46.58
N MET A 725 -0.86 -2.71 46.42
CA MET A 725 0.29 -1.91 45.97
C MET A 725 1.35 -1.81 47.06
N GLY A 726 2.62 -1.73 46.65
CA GLY A 726 3.73 -1.42 47.55
C GLY A 726 3.81 0.08 47.86
N GLU A 727 3.99 0.43 49.12
CA GLU A 727 3.90 1.83 49.62
C GLU A 727 5.02 2.78 49.15
N SER A 728 6.06 2.29 48.49
CA SER A 728 7.27 3.06 48.13
C SER A 728 7.77 2.81 46.71
N ASP A 729 6.89 2.42 45.79
CA ASP A 729 7.25 2.09 44.41
C ASP A 729 6.44 2.90 43.39
N LEU A 730 6.92 4.11 43.10
CA LEU A 730 6.29 5.04 42.17
C LEU A 730 6.18 4.46 40.75
N ASN A 731 7.19 3.70 40.30
CA ASN A 731 7.18 3.12 38.97
C ASN A 731 6.07 2.08 38.85
N LYS A 732 5.92 1.20 39.85
CA LYS A 732 4.78 0.26 39.88
C LYS A 732 3.42 0.96 39.94
N SER A 733 3.32 2.11 40.63
CA SER A 733 2.09 2.91 40.61
C SER A 733 1.77 3.41 39.21
N LYS A 734 2.75 4.02 38.52
CA LYS A 734 2.59 4.49 37.14
C LYS A 734 2.23 3.35 36.18
N GLU A 735 2.93 2.23 36.28
CA GLU A 735 2.67 1.04 35.46
C GLU A 735 1.24 0.51 35.63
N LEU A 736 0.76 0.44 36.88
CA LEU A 736 -0.61 -0.01 37.18
C LEU A 736 -1.65 0.87 36.48
N PHE A 737 -1.57 2.19 36.65
CA PHE A 737 -2.58 3.10 36.11
C PHE A 737 -2.45 3.30 34.60
N ALA A 738 -1.23 3.28 34.05
CA ALA A 738 -1.03 3.28 32.60
C ALA A 738 -1.67 2.05 31.95
N ARG A 739 -1.46 0.87 32.54
CA ARG A 739 -2.08 -0.37 32.09
C ARG A 739 -3.61 -0.31 32.16
N ALA A 740 -4.13 0.13 33.29
CA ALA A 740 -5.58 0.25 33.49
C ALA A 740 -6.22 1.23 32.47
N ASN A 741 -5.55 2.34 32.18
CA ASN A 741 -6.00 3.30 31.17
C ASN A 741 -5.99 2.69 29.77
N ILE A 742 -4.95 1.94 29.38
CA ILE A 742 -4.91 1.26 28.08
C ILE A 742 -6.05 0.24 27.96
N ILE A 743 -6.32 -0.54 29.01
CA ILE A 743 -7.44 -1.49 29.02
C ILE A 743 -8.78 -0.74 28.91
N SER A 744 -8.92 0.42 29.56
CA SER A 744 -10.11 1.28 29.41
C SER A 744 -10.28 1.79 27.97
N GLU A 745 -9.23 2.31 27.35
CA GLU A 745 -9.26 2.77 25.96
C GLU A 745 -9.62 1.63 25.00
N LEU A 746 -9.14 0.41 25.27
CA LEU A 746 -9.49 -0.80 24.53
C LEU A 746 -10.97 -1.18 24.70
N ASN A 747 -11.50 -1.08 25.92
CA ASN A 747 -12.93 -1.30 26.19
C ASN A 747 -13.83 -0.31 25.47
N HIS A 748 -13.32 0.88 25.18
CA HIS A 748 -14.00 1.90 24.41
C HIS A 748 -13.74 1.83 22.89
N GLY A 749 -12.97 0.84 22.43
CA GLY A 749 -12.64 0.67 21.01
C GLY A 749 -11.76 1.79 20.44
N ARG A 750 -11.04 2.52 21.29
CA ARG A 750 -10.19 3.67 20.89
C ARG A 750 -8.74 3.26 20.59
N ILE A 751 -8.42 1.97 20.74
CA ILE A 751 -7.11 1.40 20.41
C ILE A 751 -7.19 0.69 19.05
N ALA A 752 -6.43 1.18 18.08
CA ALA A 752 -6.31 0.58 16.75
C ALA A 752 -5.42 -0.68 16.76
N ASP A 753 -4.35 -0.66 17.55
CA ASP A 753 -3.44 -1.79 17.73
C ASP A 753 -2.95 -1.87 19.19
N ILE A 754 -3.31 -2.96 19.89
CA ILE A 754 -2.90 -3.17 21.29
C ILE A 754 -1.38 -3.39 21.44
N PHE A 755 -0.70 -3.81 20.37
CA PHE A 755 0.72 -4.12 20.39
C PHE A 755 1.63 -2.90 20.28
N ASP A 756 1.09 -1.70 20.04
CA ASP A 756 1.84 -0.45 20.16
C ASP A 756 2.14 -0.08 21.63
N TYR A 757 1.51 -0.79 22.56
CA TYR A 757 1.63 -0.57 24.00
C TYR A 757 2.36 -1.72 24.71
N THR A 758 3.11 -2.57 24.00
CA THR A 758 3.74 -3.78 24.55
C THR A 758 4.58 -3.52 25.80
N GLU A 759 5.26 -2.38 25.89
CA GLU A 759 6.07 -1.98 27.06
C GLU A 759 5.27 -2.00 28.37
N CYS A 760 3.96 -1.75 28.33
CA CYS A 760 3.07 -1.76 29.50
C CYS A 760 2.67 -3.18 29.96
N PHE A 761 2.92 -4.20 29.12
CA PHE A 761 2.45 -5.59 29.31
C PHE A 761 3.54 -6.66 29.10
N GLU A 762 4.79 -6.25 28.84
CA GLU A 762 5.88 -7.11 28.32
C GLU A 762 6.13 -8.39 29.14
N THR A 763 6.07 -8.30 30.47
CA THR A 763 6.31 -9.45 31.35
C THR A 763 5.12 -10.41 31.43
N SER A 764 3.91 -9.93 31.18
CA SER A 764 2.65 -10.66 31.31
C SER A 764 2.11 -11.24 30.00
N ALA A 765 2.62 -10.80 28.85
CA ALA A 765 2.16 -11.21 27.51
C ALA A 765 3.26 -11.88 26.65
N LYS A 766 4.35 -12.34 27.27
CA LYS A 766 5.54 -12.86 26.57
C LYS A 766 5.23 -13.98 25.57
N ASP A 767 4.28 -14.86 25.90
CA ASP A 767 3.91 -16.02 25.07
C ASP A 767 3.11 -15.60 23.81
N VAL A 768 2.44 -14.45 23.84
CA VAL A 768 1.72 -13.87 22.70
C VAL A 768 2.69 -13.19 21.72
N ASN A 769 3.67 -12.45 22.25
CA ASN A 769 4.63 -11.69 21.45
C ASN A 769 5.43 -12.56 20.47
N LYS A 770 5.64 -13.85 20.79
CA LYS A 770 6.25 -14.83 19.89
C LYS A 770 5.52 -14.91 18.55
N TYR A 771 4.19 -15.07 18.58
CA TYR A 771 3.37 -15.28 17.40
C TYR A 771 3.19 -14.02 16.57
N VAL A 772 3.02 -12.89 17.24
CA VAL A 772 2.88 -11.58 16.59
C VAL A 772 4.17 -11.11 15.91
N ARG A 773 5.34 -11.50 16.43
CA ARG A 773 6.62 -11.24 15.76
C ARG A 773 6.80 -12.06 14.48
N ILE A 774 6.32 -13.30 14.47
CA ILE A 774 6.45 -14.22 13.32
C ILE A 774 5.36 -13.95 12.28
N GLN A 775 4.17 -13.49 12.72
CA GLN A 775 3.04 -13.17 11.86
C GLN A 775 2.38 -11.85 12.28
N PRO A 776 2.97 -10.68 11.92
CA PRO A 776 2.46 -9.36 12.30
C PRO A 776 1.02 -9.07 11.85
N ALA A 777 0.56 -9.71 10.78
CA ALA A 777 -0.82 -9.58 10.27
C ALA A 777 -1.90 -9.96 11.31
N LEU A 778 -1.55 -10.73 12.36
CA LEU A 778 -2.49 -11.10 13.43
C LEU A 778 -2.84 -9.92 14.36
N ARG A 779 -2.04 -8.84 14.39
CA ARG A 779 -2.18 -7.72 15.35
C ARG A 779 -3.56 -7.10 15.34
N THR A 780 -4.07 -6.78 14.14
CA THR A 780 -5.38 -6.14 13.96
C THR A 780 -6.52 -7.08 14.36
N GLY A 781 -6.47 -8.35 13.94
CA GLY A 781 -7.48 -9.35 14.30
C GLY A 781 -7.52 -9.62 15.80
N ILE A 782 -6.36 -9.71 16.45
CA ILE A 782 -6.25 -9.90 17.90
C ILE A 782 -6.84 -8.70 18.62
N THR A 783 -6.47 -7.47 18.22
CA THR A 783 -6.97 -6.22 18.81
C THR A 783 -8.49 -6.13 18.67
N ALA A 784 -9.03 -6.41 17.48
CA ALA A 784 -10.46 -6.39 17.22
C ALA A 784 -11.24 -7.39 18.09
N ARG A 785 -10.67 -8.58 18.34
CA ARG A 785 -11.31 -9.61 19.18
C ARG A 785 -11.39 -9.24 20.65
N ILE A 786 -10.48 -8.40 21.15
CA ILE A 786 -10.43 -8.02 22.57
C ILE A 786 -11.00 -6.62 22.83
N ALA A 787 -11.20 -5.82 21.78
CA ALA A 787 -11.87 -4.53 21.87
C ALA A 787 -13.32 -4.67 22.33
N ASN A 788 -13.83 -3.65 23.03
CA ASN A 788 -15.23 -3.57 23.47
C ASN A 788 -15.71 -4.76 24.33
N LYS A 789 -14.82 -5.45 25.04
CA LYS A 789 -15.17 -6.61 25.90
C LYS A 789 -15.55 -6.25 27.33
N GLY A 790 -15.39 -4.99 27.73
CA GLY A 790 -15.68 -4.55 29.11
C GLY A 790 -14.78 -5.24 30.14
N ILE A 791 -13.51 -5.44 29.78
CA ILE A 791 -12.46 -6.08 30.57
C ILE A 791 -12.32 -5.37 31.92
N LYS A 792 -12.34 -6.14 33.01
CA LYS A 792 -12.45 -5.60 34.38
C LYS A 792 -11.14 -5.52 35.13
N ASP A 793 -10.12 -6.25 34.69
CA ASP A 793 -8.82 -6.30 35.35
C ASP A 793 -7.72 -6.85 34.41
N THR A 794 -6.47 -6.78 34.85
CA THR A 794 -5.30 -7.21 34.05
C THR A 794 -5.31 -8.72 33.74
N ASP A 795 -5.78 -9.56 34.66
CA ASP A 795 -5.80 -11.02 34.44
C ASP A 795 -6.80 -11.38 33.34
N GLU A 796 -7.96 -10.72 33.35
CA GLU A 796 -8.98 -10.87 32.31
C GLU A 796 -8.47 -10.38 30.96
N PHE A 797 -7.76 -9.24 30.92
CA PHE A 797 -7.10 -8.76 29.71
C PHE A 797 -6.14 -9.81 29.12
N ILE A 798 -5.24 -10.37 29.92
CA ILE A 798 -4.27 -11.38 29.48
C ILE A 798 -5.01 -12.63 28.96
N SER A 799 -6.09 -13.05 29.64
CA SER A 799 -6.92 -14.17 29.22
C SER A 799 -7.54 -13.93 27.84
N TYR A 800 -8.14 -12.75 27.62
CA TYR A 800 -8.70 -12.39 26.31
C TYR A 800 -7.62 -12.29 25.24
N LEU A 801 -6.47 -11.69 25.54
CA LEU A 801 -5.36 -11.55 24.60
C LEU A 801 -4.85 -12.91 24.13
N ARG A 802 -4.65 -13.87 25.05
CA ARG A 802 -4.21 -15.24 24.72
C ARG A 802 -5.26 -16.00 23.91
N LYS A 803 -6.54 -15.91 24.28
CA LYS A 803 -7.64 -16.54 23.52
C LYS A 803 -7.77 -15.96 22.11
N ALA A 804 -7.71 -14.63 21.98
CA ALA A 804 -7.76 -13.96 20.70
C ALA A 804 -6.58 -14.34 19.81
N THR A 805 -5.37 -14.40 20.38
CA THR A 805 -4.15 -14.85 19.68
C THR A 805 -4.32 -16.26 19.13
N PHE A 806 -4.79 -17.20 19.94
CA PHE A 806 -5.03 -18.57 19.47
C PHE A 806 -6.11 -18.62 18.38
N LEU A 807 -7.23 -17.93 18.57
CA LEU A 807 -8.34 -17.94 17.59
C LEU A 807 -7.93 -17.32 16.26
N GLU A 808 -7.13 -16.26 16.28
CA GLU A 808 -6.58 -15.65 15.07
C GLU A 808 -5.55 -16.55 14.39
N LEU A 809 -4.67 -17.22 15.14
CA LEU A 809 -3.75 -18.21 14.57
C LEU A 809 -4.48 -19.40 13.96
N ALA A 810 -5.56 -19.88 14.59
CA ALA A 810 -6.36 -20.97 14.09
C ALA A 810 -7.18 -20.57 12.86
N ALA A 811 -7.67 -19.32 12.80
CA ALA A 811 -8.40 -18.78 11.65
C ALA A 811 -7.47 -18.47 10.48
N ASN A 812 -6.25 -17.99 10.75
CA ASN A 812 -5.28 -17.52 9.75
C ASN A 812 -3.93 -18.23 9.91
N PRO A 813 -3.84 -19.57 9.76
CA PRO A 813 -2.61 -20.30 10.04
C PRO A 813 -1.54 -20.06 8.97
N ASN A 814 -0.39 -19.50 9.35
CA ASN A 814 0.83 -19.53 8.51
C ASN A 814 1.55 -20.88 8.66
N GLY A 815 0.91 -21.95 8.18
CA GLY A 815 1.32 -23.33 8.40
C GLY A 815 0.81 -23.93 9.72
N ILE A 816 0.40 -25.19 9.68
CA ILE A 816 -0.20 -25.90 10.83
C ILE A 816 0.76 -26.04 12.00
N GLU A 817 2.07 -26.07 11.77
CA GLU A 817 3.07 -26.18 12.84
C GLU A 817 2.98 -25.02 13.85
N ASN A 818 2.66 -23.81 13.39
CA ASN A 818 2.47 -22.65 14.26
C ASN A 818 1.23 -22.80 15.17
N VAL A 819 0.17 -23.46 14.67
CA VAL A 819 -1.02 -23.78 15.46
C VAL A 819 -0.73 -24.90 16.46
N ILE A 820 0.09 -25.90 16.08
CA ILE A 820 0.54 -26.96 16.98
C ILE A 820 1.36 -26.38 18.13
N ASP A 821 2.25 -25.44 17.85
CA ASP A 821 3.01 -24.73 18.87
C ASP A 821 2.10 -23.89 19.77
N ALA A 822 1.12 -23.18 19.20
CA ALA A 822 0.14 -22.42 19.97
C ALA A 822 -0.71 -23.32 20.88
N LEU A 823 -1.07 -24.53 20.45
CA LEU A 823 -1.77 -25.51 21.27
C LEU A 823 -0.96 -25.97 22.48
N LYS A 824 0.39 -25.99 22.36
CA LYS A 824 1.27 -26.31 23.50
C LYS A 824 1.41 -25.11 24.44
N ASP A 825 1.71 -23.93 23.87
CA ASP A 825 1.93 -22.68 24.63
C ASP A 825 0.65 -22.19 25.32
N PHE A 826 -0.53 -22.54 24.79
CA PHE A 826 -1.84 -22.19 25.32
C PHE A 826 -2.63 -23.41 25.85
N SER A 827 -1.95 -24.47 26.26
CA SER A 827 -2.56 -25.73 26.71
C SER A 827 -3.44 -25.63 27.97
N ASP A 828 -3.28 -24.57 28.76
CA ASP A 828 -4.14 -24.24 29.92
C ASP A 828 -5.48 -23.62 29.51
N ILE A 829 -5.58 -23.06 28.29
CA ILE A 829 -6.82 -22.47 27.77
C ILE A 829 -7.45 -23.28 26.64
N VAL A 830 -6.64 -23.97 25.81
CA VAL A 830 -7.13 -24.84 24.74
C VAL A 830 -7.05 -26.30 25.19
N SER A 831 -8.21 -26.92 25.40
CA SER A 831 -8.31 -28.31 25.90
C SER A 831 -8.06 -29.38 24.82
N ILE A 832 -6.96 -29.25 24.06
CA ILE A 832 -6.49 -30.21 23.06
C ILE A 832 -5.02 -30.51 23.37
N ASN A 833 -4.69 -31.78 23.55
CA ASN A 833 -3.32 -32.23 23.78
C ASN A 833 -2.79 -32.91 22.50
N PRO A 834 -1.84 -32.27 21.77
CA PRO A 834 -1.22 -32.83 20.57
C PRO A 834 -0.63 -34.23 20.76
N ASP A 835 -0.08 -34.54 21.94
CA ASP A 835 0.62 -35.81 22.21
C ASP A 835 -0.31 -37.03 22.25
N LYS A 836 -1.64 -36.83 22.19
CA LYS A 836 -2.63 -37.90 22.18
C LYS A 836 -2.97 -38.46 20.79
N TYR A 837 -2.37 -37.89 19.73
CA TYR A 837 -2.67 -38.21 18.34
C TYR A 837 -1.40 -38.63 17.59
N GLY A 838 -1.52 -39.41 16.52
CA GLY A 838 -0.40 -39.63 15.60
C GLY A 838 -0.04 -38.33 14.87
N THR A 839 1.25 -38.08 14.56
CA THR A 839 1.70 -36.81 13.95
C THR A 839 0.95 -36.46 12.67
N ASP A 840 0.72 -37.44 11.80
CA ASP A 840 0.04 -37.23 10.51
C ASP A 840 -1.48 -37.08 10.69
N GLU A 841 -2.08 -37.91 11.56
CA GLU A 841 -3.50 -37.85 11.93
C GLU A 841 -3.86 -36.48 12.55
N PHE A 842 -3.02 -35.98 13.45
CA PHE A 842 -3.24 -34.70 14.12
C PHE A 842 -3.21 -33.53 13.14
N LYS A 843 -2.27 -33.56 12.18
CA LYS A 843 -2.15 -32.57 11.12
C LYS A 843 -3.37 -32.59 10.20
N GLU A 844 -3.88 -33.76 9.83
CA GLU A 844 -5.10 -33.89 9.03
C GLU A 844 -6.34 -33.32 9.74
N ILE A 845 -6.49 -33.58 11.05
CA ILE A 845 -7.58 -32.99 11.85
C ILE A 845 -7.44 -31.47 11.90
N LEU A 846 -6.24 -30.95 12.17
CA LEU A 846 -6.01 -29.50 12.22
C LEU A 846 -6.22 -28.83 10.86
N ASN A 847 -5.78 -29.45 9.76
CA ASN A 847 -6.07 -28.97 8.40
C ASN A 847 -7.58 -28.89 8.09
N SER A 848 -8.41 -29.69 8.78
CA SER A 848 -9.85 -29.70 8.58
C SER A 848 -10.59 -28.64 9.39
N VAL A 849 -9.99 -28.11 10.45
CA VAL A 849 -10.64 -27.14 11.36
C VAL A 849 -10.00 -25.76 11.36
N CYS A 850 -8.69 -25.67 11.14
CA CYS A 850 -8.01 -24.39 10.97
C CYS A 850 -8.39 -23.76 9.61
N GLY A 851 -8.29 -22.44 9.49
CA GLY A 851 -8.82 -21.68 8.35
C GLY A 851 -10.28 -21.22 8.53
N ASN A 852 -10.96 -21.70 9.59
CA ASN A 852 -12.29 -21.22 9.97
C ASN A 852 -12.19 -20.17 11.09
N SER A 853 -13.04 -19.13 11.02
CA SER A 853 -13.17 -18.18 12.12
C SER A 853 -14.12 -18.72 13.18
N TYR A 854 -13.60 -18.88 14.40
CA TYR A 854 -14.38 -19.27 15.58
C TYR A 854 -14.56 -18.08 16.50
N GLY A 855 -15.75 -17.90 17.07
CA GLY A 855 -16.01 -16.85 18.05
C GLY A 855 -15.40 -17.17 19.41
N THR A 856 -15.30 -18.45 19.77
CA THR A 856 -14.77 -18.90 21.07
C THR A 856 -13.84 -20.12 20.95
N ILE A 857 -12.97 -20.31 21.95
CA ILE A 857 -12.11 -21.51 22.04
C ILE A 857 -12.93 -22.79 22.09
N ASP A 858 -14.09 -22.77 22.77
CA ASP A 858 -14.96 -23.95 22.87
C ASP A 858 -15.55 -24.36 21.52
N GLU A 859 -15.85 -23.39 20.64
CA GLU A 859 -16.29 -23.66 19.26
C GLU A 859 -15.18 -24.33 18.46
N PHE A 860 -13.95 -23.82 18.53
CA PHE A 860 -12.80 -24.46 17.90
C PHE A 860 -12.60 -25.89 18.42
N VAL A 861 -12.62 -26.08 19.75
CA VAL A 861 -12.44 -27.41 20.37
C VAL A 861 -13.58 -28.36 19.99
N LYS A 862 -14.80 -27.87 19.86
CA LYS A 862 -15.95 -28.67 19.41
C LYS A 862 -15.80 -29.09 17.95
N ALA A 863 -15.37 -28.17 17.09
CA ALA A 863 -15.09 -28.47 15.69
C ALA A 863 -13.96 -29.50 15.56
N PHE A 864 -12.86 -29.30 16.28
CA PHE A 864 -11.72 -30.23 16.35
C PHE A 864 -12.17 -31.65 16.74
N LYS A 865 -13.02 -31.79 17.75
CA LYS A 865 -13.53 -33.09 18.21
C LYS A 865 -14.58 -33.73 17.30
N ALA A 866 -15.18 -32.97 16.39
CA ALA A 866 -16.22 -33.46 15.50
C ALA A 866 -15.66 -34.16 14.25
N VAL A 867 -14.38 -33.96 13.94
CA VAL A 867 -13.70 -34.59 12.80
C VAL A 867 -13.55 -36.10 13.04
N LYS A 868 -14.08 -36.91 12.12
CA LYS A 868 -13.89 -38.38 12.10
C LYS A 868 -13.06 -38.77 10.87
N ILE A 869 -11.96 -39.50 11.08
CA ILE A 869 -11.15 -40.07 9.99
C ILE A 869 -11.64 -41.49 9.71
N SER A 870 -11.93 -41.81 8.45
CA SER A 870 -12.38 -43.15 8.02
C SER A 870 -11.26 -43.91 7.29
N GLU A 871 -11.09 -45.21 7.60
CA GLU A 871 -10.05 -46.04 6.97
C GLU A 871 -10.33 -46.31 5.47
N PRO A 872 -9.28 -46.37 4.62
CA PRO A 872 -9.43 -46.51 3.18
C PRO A 872 -9.92 -47.90 2.76
N THR A 873 -10.96 -47.95 1.92
CA THR A 873 -11.47 -49.19 1.33
C THR A 873 -10.69 -49.58 0.07
N TYR A 874 -9.99 -50.71 0.11
CA TYR A 874 -9.33 -51.31 -1.05
C TYR A 874 -10.28 -52.30 -1.77
N SER A 875 -10.66 -52.01 -3.01
CA SER A 875 -11.26 -53.00 -3.92
C SER A 875 -10.19 -53.54 -4.89
N GLY A 876 -9.85 -54.82 -4.74
CA GLY A 876 -8.83 -55.49 -5.55
C GLY A 876 -9.30 -55.96 -6.93
N GLY A 877 -8.39 -55.91 -7.90
CA GLY A 877 -8.48 -56.57 -9.20
C GLY A 877 -7.14 -56.46 -9.93
N GLY A 878 -6.44 -57.59 -10.12
CA GLY A 878 -5.00 -57.61 -10.38
C GLY A 878 -4.52 -57.81 -11.83
N SER A 879 -3.26 -57.40 -12.00
CA SER A 879 -2.18 -57.83 -12.93
C SER A 879 -2.33 -57.53 -14.44
N SER A 880 -1.36 -56.92 -15.15
CA SER A 880 0.11 -56.93 -14.99
C SER A 880 0.80 -55.85 -15.85
N GLY A 881 1.95 -55.29 -15.41
CA GLY A 881 3.02 -54.87 -16.32
C GLY A 881 3.65 -53.46 -16.26
N GLY A 882 4.18 -53.04 -15.09
CA GLY A 882 5.49 -52.35 -15.01
C GLY A 882 5.61 -50.81 -15.17
N GLY A 883 6.00 -50.11 -14.10
CA GLY A 883 6.93 -48.97 -14.20
C GLY A 883 6.64 -47.64 -13.47
N GLY A 884 6.25 -47.64 -12.20
CA GLY A 884 6.63 -46.65 -11.15
C GLY A 884 6.42 -45.14 -11.31
N SER A 885 5.43 -44.58 -10.60
CA SER A 885 5.60 -43.37 -9.75
C SER A 885 4.51 -43.36 -8.66
N SER A 886 4.91 -43.13 -7.40
CA SER A 886 4.05 -43.24 -6.22
C SER A 886 3.29 -41.94 -5.93
N SER A 887 1.97 -41.95 -6.12
CA SER A 887 1.03 -40.94 -5.60
C SER A 887 0.39 -41.48 -4.32
N GLY A 888 0.57 -40.77 -3.20
CA GLY A 888 -0.12 -41.06 -1.94
C GLY A 888 -1.64 -40.87 -2.09
N GLY A 889 -2.41 -41.87 -1.66
CA GLY A 889 -3.87 -41.79 -1.60
C GLY A 889 -4.32 -41.02 -0.36
N GLY A 890 -5.12 -39.97 -0.56
CA GLY A 890 -5.74 -39.21 0.52
C GLY A 890 -6.97 -39.93 1.10
N ALA A 891 -7.06 -39.98 2.42
CA ALA A 891 -8.26 -40.38 3.14
C ALA A 891 -9.35 -39.30 3.00
N SER A 892 -10.63 -39.71 3.02
CA SER A 892 -11.78 -38.80 2.97
C SER A 892 -12.27 -38.48 4.38
N VAL A 893 -12.37 -37.19 4.70
CA VAL A 893 -12.88 -36.65 5.98
C VAL A 893 -14.32 -36.15 5.79
N THR A 894 -15.22 -36.44 6.73
CA THR A 894 -16.60 -35.90 6.75
C THR A 894 -16.89 -35.19 8.08
N VAL A 895 -17.51 -34.00 8.01
CA VAL A 895 -17.91 -33.17 9.16
C VAL A 895 -19.45 -33.15 9.26
N GLU A 896 -20.02 -33.48 10.42
CA GLU A 896 -21.48 -33.41 10.67
C GLU A 896 -21.92 -31.97 11.00
N ASN A 897 -22.86 -31.44 10.21
CA ASN A 897 -23.37 -30.07 10.29
C ASN A 897 -24.18 -29.82 11.59
N SER A 898 -23.80 -28.81 12.39
CA SER A 898 -24.66 -28.28 13.47
C SER A 898 -24.81 -26.76 13.38
N ASN A 899 -26.06 -26.32 13.21
CA ASN A 899 -26.51 -24.94 13.10
C ASN A 899 -25.99 -24.03 14.22
N LEU A 900 -25.23 -22.99 13.88
CA LEU A 900 -24.97 -21.83 14.74
C LEU A 900 -25.24 -20.54 13.94
N THR A 901 -26.21 -19.78 14.42
CA THR A 901 -26.74 -18.52 13.86
C THR A 901 -25.77 -17.35 14.08
N GLN A 902 -25.51 -16.54 13.04
CA GLN A 902 -24.73 -15.30 13.14
C GLN A 902 -25.60 -14.04 13.31
N PRO A 903 -25.26 -13.10 14.21
CA PRO A 903 -25.75 -11.73 14.20
C PRO A 903 -24.81 -10.78 13.41
N SER A 904 -25.38 -9.68 12.94
CA SER A 904 -24.89 -8.77 11.89
C SER A 904 -23.90 -7.65 12.31
N LYS A 905 -23.08 -7.22 11.32
CA LYS A 905 -22.58 -5.85 10.97
C LYS A 905 -21.19 -5.39 11.46
N GLU A 906 -20.21 -5.23 10.56
CA GLU A 906 -19.64 -3.97 10.00
C GLU A 906 -18.48 -4.26 9.02
N ILE A 907 -18.23 -3.32 8.10
CA ILE A 907 -17.62 -3.49 6.77
C ILE A 907 -16.08 -3.58 6.84
N GLY A 908 -15.52 -4.64 6.25
CA GLY A 908 -14.10 -4.82 5.99
C GLY A 908 -13.87 -5.31 4.56
N VAL A 909 -12.90 -4.69 3.88
CA VAL A 909 -12.52 -4.95 2.49
C VAL A 909 -11.70 -6.23 2.41
N ASP A 910 -12.33 -7.39 2.60
CA ASP A 910 -12.15 -8.67 1.86
C ASP A 910 -13.01 -9.75 2.55
N VAL A 911 -14.21 -9.99 2.04
CA VAL A 911 -15.19 -10.91 2.67
C VAL A 911 -14.91 -12.38 2.31
N PHE A 912 -14.16 -12.64 1.22
CA PHE A 912 -13.89 -14.00 0.74
C PHE A 912 -12.43 -14.20 0.28
N VAL A 913 -11.82 -15.32 0.67
CA VAL A 913 -10.39 -15.65 0.48
C VAL A 913 -10.09 -16.48 -0.77
N ASP A 914 -11.11 -16.94 -1.50
CA ASP A 914 -10.97 -17.76 -2.70
C ASP A 914 -11.32 -17.02 -3.99
N LEU A 915 -11.29 -15.68 -3.96
CA LEU A 915 -11.59 -14.83 -5.12
C LEU A 915 -10.36 -14.56 -6.00
N ASP A 916 -9.20 -15.11 -5.65
CA ASP A 916 -7.93 -14.87 -6.33
C ASP A 916 -7.94 -15.42 -7.76
N ASP A 917 -8.63 -16.55 -8.01
CA ASP A 917 -8.77 -17.14 -9.35
C ASP A 917 -9.87 -16.47 -10.22
N VAL A 918 -10.64 -15.53 -9.64
CA VAL A 918 -11.76 -14.85 -10.33
C VAL A 918 -11.83 -13.36 -10.00
N ILE A 919 -10.68 -12.68 -9.93
CA ILE A 919 -10.60 -11.26 -9.56
C ILE A 919 -11.54 -10.38 -10.41
N TRP A 920 -11.76 -10.73 -11.68
CA TRP A 920 -12.74 -10.09 -12.58
C TRP A 920 -14.18 -10.03 -12.04
N ALA A 921 -14.55 -10.99 -11.19
CA ALA A 921 -15.84 -11.09 -10.51
C ALA A 921 -15.80 -10.53 -9.08
N ARG A 922 -14.63 -10.27 -8.49
CA ARG A 922 -14.46 -9.89 -7.08
C ARG A 922 -15.33 -8.70 -6.69
N ASN A 923 -15.27 -7.60 -7.43
CA ASN A 923 -16.09 -6.41 -7.13
C ASN A 923 -17.59 -6.72 -7.19
N ALA A 924 -18.03 -7.51 -8.19
CA ALA A 924 -19.43 -7.92 -8.29
C ALA A 924 -19.85 -8.82 -7.10
N ILE A 925 -19.00 -9.77 -6.72
CA ILE A 925 -19.24 -10.70 -5.62
C ILE A 925 -19.32 -9.96 -4.29
N VAL A 926 -18.34 -9.09 -4.00
CA VAL A 926 -18.27 -8.32 -2.76
C VAL A 926 -19.45 -7.34 -2.68
N THR A 927 -19.71 -6.56 -3.75
CA THR A 927 -20.82 -5.60 -3.76
C THR A 927 -22.17 -6.30 -3.56
N LEU A 928 -22.41 -7.42 -4.24
CA LEU A 928 -23.66 -8.16 -4.08
C LEU A 928 -23.76 -8.87 -2.72
N CYS A 929 -22.64 -9.24 -2.10
CA CYS A 929 -22.61 -9.74 -0.73
C CYS A 929 -22.98 -8.63 0.26
N ASP A 930 -22.44 -7.42 0.08
CA ASP A 930 -22.76 -6.24 0.90
C ASP A 930 -24.23 -5.83 0.78
N MET A 931 -24.81 -5.99 -0.42
CA MET A 931 -26.24 -5.78 -0.67
C MET A 931 -27.12 -6.90 -0.09
N GLY A 932 -26.55 -7.95 0.50
CA GLY A 932 -27.28 -9.11 1.02
C GLY A 932 -27.90 -10.01 -0.07
N VAL A 933 -27.48 -9.83 -1.32
CA VAL A 933 -27.95 -10.60 -2.49
C VAL A 933 -27.26 -11.96 -2.57
N LEU A 934 -25.96 -11.99 -2.25
CA LEU A 934 -25.13 -13.20 -2.24
C LEU A 934 -24.65 -13.53 -0.84
N ASN A 935 -24.28 -14.80 -0.63
CA ASN A 935 -23.55 -15.26 0.54
C ASN A 935 -22.51 -16.31 0.10
N GLY A 936 -21.40 -16.42 0.83
CA GLY A 936 -20.40 -17.47 0.63
C GLY A 936 -20.90 -18.86 1.06
N LYS A 937 -20.13 -19.90 0.74
CA LYS A 937 -20.44 -21.29 1.12
C LYS A 937 -19.81 -21.73 2.45
N GLY A 938 -19.12 -20.83 3.16
CA GLY A 938 -18.47 -21.08 4.45
C GLY A 938 -16.94 -21.01 4.35
N GLY A 939 -16.23 -20.92 5.49
CA GLY A 939 -14.75 -20.85 5.52
C GLY A 939 -14.16 -19.64 4.81
N LEU A 940 -14.87 -18.50 4.79
CA LEU A 940 -14.57 -17.33 3.97
C LEU A 940 -14.45 -17.64 2.46
N ASN A 941 -15.02 -18.74 1.99
CA ASN A 941 -15.03 -19.08 0.56
C ASN A 941 -16.37 -18.69 -0.07
N PHE A 942 -16.29 -18.00 -1.20
CA PHE A 942 -17.43 -17.77 -2.09
C PHE A 942 -17.70 -18.98 -3.00
N CYS A 943 -16.69 -19.81 -3.25
CA CYS A 943 -16.60 -20.90 -4.22
C CYS A 943 -16.94 -20.41 -5.63
N PRO A 944 -16.14 -19.48 -6.19
CA PRO A 944 -16.51 -18.76 -7.41
C PRO A 944 -16.62 -19.64 -8.65
N ASN A 945 -15.83 -20.71 -8.73
CA ASN A 945 -15.80 -21.64 -9.86
C ASN A 945 -16.82 -22.78 -9.75
N ASP A 946 -17.56 -22.88 -8.64
CA ASP A 946 -18.65 -23.84 -8.53
C ASP A 946 -19.77 -23.49 -9.49
N LEU A 947 -20.38 -24.51 -10.08
CA LEU A 947 -21.63 -24.34 -10.83
C LEU A 947 -22.74 -23.87 -9.89
N VAL A 948 -23.56 -22.93 -10.36
CA VAL A 948 -24.70 -22.42 -9.60
C VAL A 948 -25.97 -23.20 -9.94
N LEU A 949 -26.71 -23.59 -8.90
CA LEU A 949 -27.99 -24.28 -9.08
C LEU A 949 -29.11 -23.31 -9.45
N ARG A 950 -30.12 -23.80 -10.17
CA ARG A 950 -31.24 -22.98 -10.68
C ARG A 950 -32.01 -22.28 -9.56
N GLU A 951 -32.26 -22.97 -8.44
CA GLU A 951 -32.90 -22.40 -7.25
C GLU A 951 -32.02 -21.40 -6.50
N GLU A 952 -30.70 -21.63 -6.46
CA GLU A 952 -29.74 -20.69 -5.87
C GLU A 952 -29.73 -19.40 -6.68
N PHE A 953 -29.62 -19.50 -8.00
CA PHE A 953 -29.62 -18.34 -8.88
C PHE A 953 -30.95 -17.57 -8.84
N THR A 954 -32.07 -18.28 -8.76
CA THR A 954 -33.40 -17.66 -8.61
C THR A 954 -33.50 -16.85 -7.31
N LYS A 955 -32.97 -17.37 -6.20
CA LYS A 955 -32.86 -16.61 -4.95
C LYS A 955 -32.04 -15.33 -5.13
N MET A 956 -30.88 -15.40 -5.81
CA MET A 956 -30.03 -14.23 -6.05
C MET A 956 -30.78 -13.16 -6.85
N VAL A 957 -31.48 -13.54 -7.91
CA VAL A 957 -32.27 -12.59 -8.73
C VAL A 957 -33.42 -11.96 -7.94
N VAL A 958 -34.11 -12.74 -7.11
CA VAL A 958 -35.20 -12.22 -6.27
C VAL A 958 -34.70 -11.21 -5.25
N LEU A 959 -33.58 -11.51 -4.59
CA LEU A 959 -32.97 -10.59 -3.63
C LEU A 959 -32.46 -9.30 -4.30
N ALA A 960 -31.92 -9.40 -5.52
CA ALA A 960 -31.41 -8.25 -6.26
C ALA A 960 -32.51 -7.33 -6.82
N PHE A 961 -33.59 -7.89 -7.36
CA PHE A 961 -34.53 -7.13 -8.19
C PHE A 961 -35.99 -7.16 -7.71
N LEU A 962 -36.40 -8.18 -6.94
CA LEU A 962 -37.82 -8.50 -6.77
C LEU A 962 -38.26 -8.58 -5.30
N SER A 963 -37.46 -8.12 -4.34
CA SER A 963 -37.73 -8.26 -2.89
C SER A 963 -39.12 -7.79 -2.48
N ASP A 964 -39.65 -6.77 -3.16
CA ASP A 964 -40.90 -6.06 -2.83
C ASP A 964 -42.12 -6.56 -3.64
N TYR A 965 -41.94 -7.58 -4.48
CA TYR A 965 -43.04 -8.17 -5.26
C TYR A 965 -43.89 -9.12 -4.43
N ALA A 966 -45.17 -9.23 -4.79
CA ALA A 966 -46.12 -10.12 -4.14
C ALA A 966 -45.84 -11.59 -4.50
N ASP A 967 -46.13 -12.48 -3.55
CA ASP A 967 -46.03 -13.92 -3.72
C ASP A 967 -47.09 -14.44 -4.71
N GLY A 968 -46.73 -15.43 -5.54
CA GLY A 968 -47.63 -16.10 -6.48
C GLY A 968 -48.15 -17.46 -5.98
N GLU A 969 -48.69 -18.28 -6.88
CA GLU A 969 -49.02 -19.69 -6.62
C GLU A 969 -48.00 -20.61 -7.33
N ILE A 970 -47.42 -21.56 -6.59
CA ILE A 970 -46.51 -22.59 -7.14
C ILE A 970 -47.29 -23.88 -7.42
N GLN A 971 -47.13 -24.43 -8.63
CA GLN A 971 -47.64 -25.75 -9.04
C GLN A 971 -46.52 -26.75 -9.38
N PHE A 972 -45.26 -26.38 -9.11
CA PHE A 972 -44.10 -27.23 -9.35
C PHE A 972 -44.05 -28.38 -8.33
N GLU A 973 -44.06 -29.62 -8.81
CA GLU A 973 -44.09 -30.83 -7.97
C GLU A 973 -42.75 -31.11 -7.27
N ASP A 974 -41.65 -30.63 -7.86
CA ASP A 974 -40.28 -30.78 -7.35
C ASP A 974 -39.89 -29.70 -6.31
N VAL A 975 -40.79 -28.78 -6.00
CA VAL A 975 -40.54 -27.65 -5.09
C VAL A 975 -41.21 -27.93 -3.73
N ASP A 976 -40.42 -28.39 -2.74
CA ASP A 976 -40.94 -28.63 -1.38
C ASP A 976 -41.20 -27.30 -0.65
N LYS A 977 -42.41 -27.16 -0.12
CA LYS A 977 -42.85 -25.99 0.65
C LYS A 977 -42.09 -25.74 1.96
N ASN A 978 -41.39 -26.74 2.47
CA ASN A 978 -40.64 -26.63 3.73
C ASN A 978 -39.15 -26.32 3.51
N GLU A 979 -38.68 -26.23 2.26
CA GLU A 979 -37.28 -25.98 1.93
C GLU A 979 -36.95 -24.49 1.77
N TRP A 980 -35.68 -24.16 1.95
CA TRP A 980 -35.19 -22.78 2.00
C TRP A 980 -35.43 -21.99 0.69
N TYR A 981 -35.51 -22.67 -0.46
CA TYR A 981 -35.69 -22.04 -1.77
C TYR A 981 -37.14 -21.65 -2.07
N TYR A 982 -38.12 -22.26 -1.37
CA TYR A 982 -39.54 -22.08 -1.62
C TYR A 982 -40.02 -20.62 -1.68
N PRO A 983 -39.73 -19.74 -0.68
CA PRO A 983 -40.21 -18.36 -0.69
C PRO A 983 -39.67 -17.54 -1.87
N TYR A 984 -38.46 -17.84 -2.34
CA TYR A 984 -37.86 -17.12 -3.47
C TYR A 984 -38.50 -17.52 -4.79
N ILE A 985 -38.74 -18.81 -4.99
CA ILE A 985 -39.46 -19.32 -6.18
C ILE A 985 -40.90 -18.77 -6.19
N LEU A 986 -41.54 -18.70 -5.02
CA LEU A 986 -42.91 -18.19 -4.87
C LEU A 986 -43.02 -16.73 -5.33
N LYS A 987 -42.03 -15.92 -4.95
CA LYS A 987 -41.92 -14.51 -5.31
C LYS A 987 -41.56 -14.31 -6.78
N ALA A 988 -40.60 -15.08 -7.30
CA ALA A 988 -40.25 -15.06 -8.72
C ALA A 988 -41.44 -15.43 -9.63
N LYS A 989 -42.30 -16.37 -9.18
CA LYS A 989 -43.53 -16.75 -9.88
C LYS A 989 -44.58 -15.65 -9.81
N GLY A 990 -44.76 -15.01 -8.65
CA GLY A 990 -45.67 -13.86 -8.49
C GLY A 990 -45.25 -12.63 -9.30
N ALA A 991 -43.94 -12.44 -9.51
CA ALA A 991 -43.39 -11.43 -10.41
C ALA A 991 -43.46 -11.81 -11.91
N GLU A 992 -43.94 -13.03 -12.24
CA GLU A 992 -43.99 -13.58 -13.61
C GLU A 992 -42.61 -13.67 -14.29
N VAL A 993 -41.54 -13.84 -13.50
CA VAL A 993 -40.16 -13.92 -13.99
C VAL A 993 -39.75 -15.36 -14.36
N ILE A 994 -40.40 -16.36 -13.75
CA ILE A 994 -40.16 -17.79 -14.00
C ILE A 994 -41.40 -18.54 -14.49
N ASN A 995 -41.18 -19.51 -15.39
CA ASN A 995 -42.22 -20.44 -15.86
C ASN A 995 -41.96 -21.91 -15.52
N GLY A 996 -40.76 -22.28 -15.06
CA GLY A 996 -40.32 -23.67 -14.94
C GLY A 996 -39.90 -24.26 -16.29
N TYR A 997 -39.37 -25.48 -16.30
CA TYR A 997 -39.17 -26.23 -17.56
C TYR A 997 -40.51 -26.71 -18.13
N SER A 998 -41.51 -26.89 -17.27
CA SER A 998 -42.91 -27.12 -17.62
C SER A 998 -43.83 -26.52 -16.54
N ASP A 999 -45.14 -26.56 -16.76
CA ASP A 999 -46.13 -26.07 -15.79
C ASP A 999 -46.04 -26.74 -14.41
N THR A 1000 -45.47 -27.95 -14.32
CA THR A 1000 -45.38 -28.75 -13.08
C THR A 1000 -43.96 -29.08 -12.64
N PHE A 1001 -42.93 -28.61 -13.35
CA PHE A 1001 -41.53 -28.93 -13.03
C PHE A 1001 -40.62 -27.70 -13.12
N PHE A 1002 -39.94 -27.36 -12.02
CA PHE A 1002 -39.04 -26.21 -11.93
C PHE A 1002 -37.60 -26.53 -12.33
N GLY A 1003 -37.08 -27.67 -11.88
CA GLY A 1003 -35.68 -28.08 -12.02
C GLY A 1003 -34.84 -27.83 -10.76
N ILE A 1004 -35.34 -28.18 -9.56
CA ILE A 1004 -34.56 -28.10 -8.31
C ILE A 1004 -33.34 -29.02 -8.36
N GLY A 1005 -32.16 -28.49 -8.03
CA GLY A 1005 -30.89 -29.22 -8.02
C GLY A 1005 -30.16 -29.25 -9.37
N ASP A 1006 -30.76 -28.68 -10.43
CA ASP A 1006 -30.13 -28.58 -11.74
C ASP A 1006 -29.17 -27.38 -11.81
N SER A 1007 -27.99 -27.56 -12.40
CA SER A 1007 -27.09 -26.44 -12.73
C SER A 1007 -27.69 -25.59 -13.85
N ILE A 1008 -27.62 -24.26 -13.73
CA ILE A 1008 -28.23 -23.36 -14.72
C ILE A 1008 -27.30 -23.16 -15.93
N THR A 1009 -27.88 -23.13 -17.13
CA THR A 1009 -27.13 -22.80 -18.36
C THR A 1009 -26.95 -21.30 -18.52
N ARG A 1010 -25.93 -20.87 -19.27
CA ARG A 1010 -25.64 -19.45 -19.55
C ARG A 1010 -26.83 -18.72 -20.21
N GLU A 1011 -27.54 -19.36 -21.13
CA GLU A 1011 -28.72 -18.75 -21.77
C GLU A 1011 -29.92 -18.59 -20.79
N ASP A 1012 -30.13 -19.56 -19.89
CA ASP A 1012 -31.19 -19.51 -18.88
C ASP A 1012 -30.89 -18.46 -17.81
N LEU A 1013 -29.63 -18.36 -17.41
CA LEU A 1013 -29.13 -17.33 -16.52
C LEU A 1013 -29.43 -15.93 -17.08
N CYS A 1014 -29.09 -15.68 -18.35
CA CYS A 1014 -29.37 -14.42 -19.02
C CYS A 1014 -30.88 -14.13 -19.07
N LYS A 1015 -31.69 -15.13 -19.44
CA LYS A 1015 -33.14 -14.96 -19.54
C LYS A 1015 -33.78 -14.60 -18.21
N LEU A 1016 -33.37 -15.26 -17.13
CA LEU A 1016 -33.95 -15.04 -15.79
C LEU A 1016 -33.71 -13.62 -15.29
N VAL A 1017 -32.46 -13.12 -15.36
CA VAL A 1017 -32.12 -11.76 -14.91
C VAL A 1017 -32.75 -10.72 -15.82
N TYR A 1018 -32.76 -10.94 -17.13
CA TYR A 1018 -33.41 -10.04 -18.09
C TYR A 1018 -34.91 -9.89 -17.80
N ASN A 1019 -35.63 -10.98 -17.55
CA ASN A 1019 -37.05 -10.91 -17.21
C ASN A 1019 -37.28 -10.09 -15.93
N ALA A 1020 -36.45 -10.26 -14.90
CA ALA A 1020 -36.54 -9.47 -13.66
C ALA A 1020 -36.27 -7.98 -13.91
N TYR A 1021 -35.23 -7.67 -14.68
CA TYR A 1021 -34.88 -6.30 -15.07
C TYR A 1021 -36.00 -5.61 -15.86
N ILE A 1022 -36.57 -6.28 -16.86
CA ILE A 1022 -37.69 -5.73 -17.64
C ILE A 1022 -38.94 -5.56 -16.77
N LYS A 1023 -39.17 -6.44 -15.79
CA LYS A 1023 -40.31 -6.31 -14.87
C LYS A 1023 -40.25 -5.03 -14.04
N ILE A 1024 -39.04 -4.58 -13.67
CA ILE A 1024 -38.86 -3.35 -12.88
C ILE A 1024 -38.74 -2.08 -13.73
N ASN A 1025 -38.14 -2.17 -14.93
CA ASN A 1025 -37.77 -1.00 -15.73
C ASN A 1025 -38.63 -0.79 -16.99
N GLY A 1026 -39.52 -1.74 -17.33
CA GLY A 1026 -40.32 -1.73 -18.55
C GLY A 1026 -39.60 -2.34 -19.76
N GLU A 1027 -40.35 -2.62 -20.84
CA GLU A 1027 -39.82 -3.28 -22.04
C GLU A 1027 -38.87 -2.36 -22.83
N ASN A 1028 -37.62 -2.78 -22.96
CA ASN A 1028 -36.65 -2.24 -23.92
C ASN A 1028 -36.14 -3.38 -24.80
N SER A 1029 -36.73 -3.56 -25.98
CA SER A 1029 -36.20 -4.50 -26.97
C SER A 1029 -35.21 -3.78 -27.88
N VAL A 1030 -33.93 -4.11 -27.74
CA VAL A 1030 -32.89 -3.71 -28.70
C VAL A 1030 -32.32 -4.99 -29.28
N LYS A 1031 -32.43 -5.14 -30.60
CA LYS A 1031 -31.90 -6.29 -31.33
C LYS A 1031 -30.52 -5.97 -31.85
N SER A 1032 -29.60 -6.92 -31.72
CA SER A 1032 -28.25 -6.84 -32.26
C SER A 1032 -27.87 -8.13 -32.94
N GLU A 1033 -27.07 -8.04 -33.99
CA GLU A 1033 -26.32 -9.21 -34.42
C GLU A 1033 -25.30 -9.57 -33.35
N LEU A 1034 -25.29 -10.84 -32.93
CA LEU A 1034 -24.31 -11.39 -32.01
C LEU A 1034 -23.08 -11.84 -32.82
N PRO A 1035 -21.86 -11.49 -32.40
CA PRO A 1035 -20.64 -11.81 -33.15
C PRO A 1035 -20.14 -13.24 -32.92
N PHE A 1036 -20.99 -14.13 -32.39
CA PHE A 1036 -20.61 -15.49 -32.01
C PHE A 1036 -20.97 -16.51 -33.08
N GLU A 1037 -20.06 -17.42 -33.37
CA GLU A 1037 -20.25 -18.51 -34.34
C GLU A 1037 -21.38 -19.46 -33.91
N ASP A 1038 -21.56 -19.64 -32.60
CA ASP A 1038 -22.61 -20.46 -31.97
C ASP A 1038 -23.88 -19.67 -31.60
N ALA A 1039 -24.05 -18.44 -32.11
CA ALA A 1039 -25.27 -17.66 -31.89
C ALA A 1039 -26.56 -18.35 -32.41
N GLY A 1040 -26.42 -19.32 -33.32
CA GLY A 1040 -27.50 -20.18 -33.79
C GLY A 1040 -28.02 -21.16 -32.73
N ASP A 1041 -27.20 -21.52 -31.74
CA ASP A 1041 -27.52 -22.51 -30.71
C ASP A 1041 -28.24 -21.90 -29.49
N ILE A 1042 -28.32 -20.57 -29.42
CA ILE A 1042 -29.10 -19.83 -28.42
C ILE A 1042 -30.59 -20.09 -28.66
N ALA A 1043 -31.27 -20.60 -27.62
CA ALA A 1043 -32.71 -20.88 -27.70
C ALA A 1043 -33.52 -19.61 -27.97
N GLU A 1044 -34.60 -19.73 -28.75
CA GLU A 1044 -35.42 -18.58 -29.18
C GLU A 1044 -35.94 -17.75 -28.00
N TYR A 1045 -36.28 -18.40 -26.87
CA TYR A 1045 -36.78 -17.70 -25.68
C TYR A 1045 -35.72 -16.86 -24.95
N ALA A 1046 -34.43 -17.19 -25.11
CA ALA A 1046 -33.31 -16.53 -24.43
C ALA A 1046 -32.59 -15.51 -25.33
N ARG A 1047 -32.85 -15.55 -26.65
CA ARG A 1047 -32.16 -14.74 -27.65
C ARG A 1047 -32.19 -13.24 -27.35
N ASP A 1048 -33.37 -12.69 -27.08
CA ASP A 1048 -33.50 -11.25 -26.78
C ASP A 1048 -32.73 -10.85 -25.51
N ALA A 1049 -32.63 -11.75 -24.52
CA ALA A 1049 -31.88 -11.48 -23.29
C ALA A 1049 -30.37 -11.43 -23.55
N VAL A 1050 -29.85 -12.37 -24.35
CA VAL A 1050 -28.42 -12.41 -24.70
C VAL A 1050 -28.05 -11.22 -25.58
N GLU A 1051 -28.88 -10.87 -26.57
CA GLU A 1051 -28.68 -9.68 -27.42
C GLU A 1051 -28.66 -8.39 -26.60
N PHE A 1052 -29.62 -8.22 -25.69
CA PHE A 1052 -29.67 -7.06 -24.81
C PHE A 1052 -28.44 -6.95 -23.91
N MET A 1053 -28.04 -8.05 -23.26
CA MET A 1053 -26.90 -8.04 -22.35
C MET A 1053 -25.57 -7.86 -23.10
N TRP A 1054 -25.43 -8.41 -24.31
CA TRP A 1054 -24.24 -8.23 -25.14
C TRP A 1054 -24.09 -6.77 -25.56
N LEU A 1055 -25.15 -6.14 -26.06
CA LEU A 1055 -25.15 -4.73 -26.44
C LEU A 1055 -24.76 -3.79 -25.29
N ASN A 1056 -25.14 -4.15 -24.07
CA ASN A 1056 -24.84 -3.36 -22.88
C ASN A 1056 -23.54 -3.80 -22.16
N ASN A 1057 -22.71 -4.63 -22.80
CA ASN A 1057 -21.44 -5.14 -22.27
C ASN A 1057 -21.57 -5.87 -20.91
N VAL A 1058 -22.74 -6.47 -20.64
CA VAL A 1058 -23.00 -7.24 -19.41
C VAL A 1058 -22.51 -8.69 -19.55
N VAL A 1059 -22.66 -9.26 -20.74
CA VAL A 1059 -22.17 -10.61 -21.06
C VAL A 1059 -21.13 -10.54 -22.16
N ASN A 1060 -20.17 -11.48 -22.13
CA ASN A 1060 -19.19 -11.70 -23.18
C ASN A 1060 -19.16 -13.17 -23.61
N GLY A 1061 -18.45 -13.46 -24.71
CA GLY A 1061 -18.13 -14.83 -25.12
C GLY A 1061 -17.24 -15.54 -24.10
N VAL A 1062 -17.30 -16.87 -24.07
CA VAL A 1062 -16.33 -17.69 -23.31
C VAL A 1062 -14.95 -17.69 -23.97
N ASP A 1063 -14.91 -17.34 -25.27
CA ASP A 1063 -13.72 -16.99 -26.03
C ASP A 1063 -14.07 -15.88 -27.06
N LYS A 1064 -13.14 -15.59 -27.98
CA LYS A 1064 -13.32 -14.53 -28.99
C LYS A 1064 -14.44 -14.81 -30.01
N THR A 1065 -14.87 -16.06 -30.16
CA THR A 1065 -15.79 -16.52 -31.22
C THR A 1065 -17.03 -17.26 -30.70
N HIS A 1066 -17.09 -17.70 -29.44
CA HIS A 1066 -18.18 -18.51 -28.88
C HIS A 1066 -18.82 -17.91 -27.63
N PHE A 1067 -20.15 -18.04 -27.52
CA PHE A 1067 -20.92 -17.68 -26.33
C PHE A 1067 -21.15 -18.88 -25.38
N ALA A 1068 -21.19 -20.09 -25.92
CA ALA A 1068 -21.51 -21.36 -25.25
C ALA A 1068 -22.87 -21.35 -24.52
N PRO A 1069 -24.01 -21.18 -25.22
CA PRO A 1069 -25.31 -20.98 -24.58
C PRO A 1069 -25.78 -22.14 -23.69
N LYS A 1070 -25.36 -23.37 -24.00
CA LYS A 1070 -25.71 -24.59 -23.26
C LYS A 1070 -24.71 -24.95 -22.15
N ALA A 1071 -23.62 -24.22 -21.99
CA ALA A 1071 -22.67 -24.46 -20.91
C ALA A 1071 -23.27 -24.02 -19.57
N TYR A 1072 -22.93 -24.73 -18.50
CA TYR A 1072 -23.34 -24.37 -17.15
C TYR A 1072 -22.53 -23.17 -16.64
N ALA A 1073 -23.19 -22.31 -15.89
CA ALA A 1073 -22.59 -21.10 -15.36
C ALA A 1073 -22.03 -21.30 -13.94
N THR A 1074 -20.91 -20.65 -13.69
CA THR A 1074 -20.28 -20.57 -12.36
C THR A 1074 -20.93 -19.49 -11.48
N ARG A 1075 -20.69 -19.56 -10.17
CA ARG A 1075 -21.15 -18.55 -9.21
C ARG A 1075 -20.54 -17.17 -9.49
N ALA A 1076 -19.30 -17.11 -9.96
CA ALA A 1076 -18.65 -15.85 -10.37
C ALA A 1076 -19.33 -15.21 -11.58
N GLU A 1077 -19.67 -16.00 -12.61
CA GLU A 1077 -20.40 -15.50 -13.79
C GLU A 1077 -21.80 -15.01 -13.43
N ALA A 1078 -22.50 -15.76 -12.56
CA ALA A 1078 -23.79 -15.37 -12.02
C ALA A 1078 -23.74 -14.03 -11.27
N ALA A 1079 -22.76 -13.84 -10.39
CA ALA A 1079 -22.55 -12.58 -9.68
C ALA A 1079 -22.29 -11.42 -10.65
N LYS A 1080 -21.42 -11.63 -11.65
CA LYS A 1080 -21.07 -10.58 -12.61
C LYS A 1080 -22.25 -10.12 -13.46
N ILE A 1081 -23.09 -11.06 -13.91
CA ILE A 1081 -24.27 -10.74 -14.73
C ILE A 1081 -25.33 -10.00 -13.90
N ILE A 1082 -25.60 -10.43 -12.66
CA ILE A 1082 -26.54 -9.72 -11.77
C ILE A 1082 -26.03 -8.30 -11.49
N TYR A 1083 -24.75 -8.16 -11.15
CA TYR A 1083 -24.13 -6.86 -10.88
C TYR A 1083 -24.16 -5.93 -12.10
N GLY A 1084 -23.80 -6.45 -13.28
CA GLY A 1084 -23.86 -5.68 -14.52
C GLY A 1084 -25.27 -5.19 -14.85
N MET A 1085 -26.28 -6.04 -14.66
CA MET A 1085 -27.69 -5.65 -14.88
C MET A 1085 -28.20 -4.65 -13.84
N LEU A 1086 -27.72 -4.69 -12.60
CA LEU A 1086 -28.05 -3.68 -11.59
C LEU A 1086 -27.47 -2.30 -11.95
N ASN A 1087 -26.29 -2.26 -12.55
CA ASN A 1087 -25.65 -1.01 -12.96
C ASN A 1087 -26.29 -0.35 -14.20
N LEU A 1088 -27.19 -1.06 -14.90
CA LEU A 1088 -27.99 -0.48 -15.98
C LEU A 1088 -29.29 0.18 -15.48
N ARG A 1089 -29.63 0.02 -14.19
CA ARG A 1089 -30.87 0.51 -13.59
C ARG A 1089 -30.91 2.03 -13.44
#